data_AF-A0A316LDL2-F1
#
_entry.id   AF-A0A316LDL2-F1
#
_cell.length_a   1.000
_cell.length_b   1.000
_cell.length_c   1.000
_cell.angle_alpha   90.00
_cell.angle_beta   90.00
_cell.angle_gamma   90.00
#
_symmetry.space_group_name_H-M   'P 1'
#
loop_
_entity.id
_entity.type
_entity.pdbx_description
1 polymer ?
#
loop_
_entity_poly.entity_id
_entity_poly.type
_entity_poly.pdbx_seq_one_letter_code
_entity_poly.pdbx_strand_id
1 'polypeptide(L)'
;MEEKNNVEKSKKKLGIYYGLLVTVICIIGVSFAWFRLYLSQSEDNTLASRTCFNTTLTEDTSKIELTDAFPISDEDGLKQTPFTFTLKNNCDSYVKVYITIDSTYRESTSSSYLKDSYMKVNVSPKDTTSGASKVLGNQTLTDLENNRKGYILSTAYLNANEEKSFDLRIWMDSETTLDQGLNKNWAGKIVVVSNASSVPTFAETILTNNEVKTPLTTLGSEISAYTKDDISVIRNAVIFSTSDKDYYITYGTGYVANGTKFDLTGTAVTSDTYANSYSSLVGKYLASSIFSSEIGSKTAGVMRRTIDLSSVFYVVSASEDGFTYKEITSNKNISEALLASTEDDYGTSYYFRGAVKNNYVQFANKCWRIVRIVGDGSVKLVLHNDNTSGATNPCAVANNDKAAAFARYSGTTYTSVFNDNNDDNAYVGFMYGLTGASDYASTHANTKKSTIFTNLETWYKNNLTAYEDNLTDIMWCSDKSVVTNTSFDPKEIRSNGLGYGKNATYYGTSTRLVNENDSSRKHIAGGTGPSLKCNDGLSKISSKIGLLTADEVIFAGAIVYFGNYSMYLYENASSTSWWTMSPYYFNGNYAYDWLVSYGYVDGGITDNSSAAVRPAISLMSSTMISGGTGTSEDPYVVN
;
A
#
# COMPACT_ATOMS: atom_id res chain seq x y z
N MET A 1 -49.11 65.30 -14.00
CA MET A 1 -48.01 65.03 -14.96
C MET A 1 -46.63 65.02 -14.30
N GLU A 2 -46.49 65.57 -13.08
CA GLU A 2 -45.23 65.65 -12.32
C GLU A 2 -44.78 64.33 -11.67
N GLU A 3 -45.72 63.47 -11.26
CA GLU A 3 -45.41 62.23 -10.53
C GLU A 3 -44.80 61.13 -11.42
N LYS A 4 -45.23 61.04 -12.70
CA LYS A 4 -44.64 60.13 -13.69
C LYS A 4 -43.18 60.47 -14.02
N ASN A 5 -42.84 61.75 -14.06
CA ASN A 5 -41.47 62.20 -14.34
C ASN A 5 -40.50 61.85 -13.21
N ASN A 6 -40.95 61.81 -11.95
CA ASN A 6 -40.08 61.44 -10.82
C ASN A 6 -39.77 59.94 -10.76
N VAL A 7 -40.71 59.09 -11.15
CA VAL A 7 -40.52 57.63 -11.21
C VAL A 7 -39.57 57.23 -12.35
N GLU A 8 -39.63 57.90 -13.51
CA GLU A 8 -38.66 57.68 -14.58
C GLU A 8 -37.25 58.14 -14.19
N LYS A 9 -37.14 59.27 -13.46
CA LYS A 9 -35.85 59.79 -12.98
C LYS A 9 -35.22 58.89 -11.93
N SER A 10 -36.02 58.25 -11.06
CA SER A 10 -35.53 57.29 -10.06
C SER A 10 -35.08 55.96 -10.69
N LYS A 11 -35.80 55.45 -11.69
CA LYS A 11 -35.39 54.27 -12.47
C LYS A 11 -34.10 54.50 -13.24
N LYS A 12 -33.90 55.70 -13.82
CA LYS A 12 -32.64 56.07 -14.48
C LYS A 12 -31.46 56.15 -13.50
N LYS A 13 -31.68 56.67 -12.28
CA LYS A 13 -30.66 56.67 -11.22
C LYS A 13 -30.32 55.26 -10.73
N LEU A 14 -31.31 54.39 -10.56
CA LEU A 14 -31.11 53.02 -10.12
C LEU A 14 -30.35 52.18 -11.16
N GLY A 15 -30.62 52.38 -12.45
CA GLY A 15 -29.84 51.77 -13.54
C GLY A 15 -28.37 52.22 -13.56
N ILE A 16 -28.10 53.48 -13.23
CA ILE A 16 -26.72 53.98 -13.09
C ILE A 16 -26.00 53.36 -11.88
N TYR A 17 -26.70 53.16 -10.76
CA TYR A 17 -26.12 52.49 -9.58
C TYR A 17 -25.85 51.00 -9.80
N TYR A 18 -26.75 50.27 -10.48
CA TYR A 18 -26.47 48.88 -10.88
C TYR A 18 -25.35 48.80 -11.91
N GLY A 19 -25.29 49.75 -12.86
CA GLY A 19 -24.16 49.88 -13.79
C GLY A 19 -22.85 50.06 -13.03
N LEU A 20 -22.79 50.99 -12.08
CA LEU A 20 -21.60 51.22 -11.23
C LEU A 20 -21.26 50.02 -10.36
N LEU A 21 -22.24 49.33 -9.77
CA LEU A 21 -22.03 48.12 -8.97
C LEU A 21 -21.49 46.98 -9.83
N VAL A 22 -22.03 46.77 -11.04
CA VAL A 22 -21.52 45.78 -11.98
C VAL A 22 -20.12 46.16 -12.47
N THR A 23 -19.84 47.43 -12.74
CA THR A 23 -18.48 47.86 -13.07
C THR A 23 -17.52 47.67 -11.90
N VAL A 24 -17.95 47.90 -10.65
CA VAL A 24 -17.14 47.65 -9.45
C VAL A 24 -16.95 46.15 -9.20
N ILE A 25 -17.97 45.32 -9.37
CA ILE A 25 -17.86 43.84 -9.28
C ILE A 25 -17.03 43.30 -10.44
N CYS A 26 -17.13 43.88 -11.65
CA CYS A 26 -16.24 43.56 -12.75
C CYS A 26 -14.83 44.00 -12.42
N ILE A 27 -14.57 45.21 -11.91
CA ILE A 27 -13.22 45.67 -11.49
C ILE A 27 -12.68 44.80 -10.35
N ILE A 28 -13.49 44.36 -9.39
CA ILE A 28 -13.10 43.42 -8.33
C ILE A 28 -12.87 42.01 -8.89
N GLY A 29 -13.67 41.59 -9.88
CA GLY A 29 -13.53 40.33 -10.62
C GLY A 29 -12.36 40.31 -11.61
N VAL A 30 -11.94 41.46 -12.15
CA VAL A 30 -10.68 41.64 -12.89
C VAL A 30 -9.51 41.96 -11.94
N SER A 31 -9.78 42.21 -10.65
CA SER A 31 -8.76 42.33 -9.59
C SER A 31 -8.44 40.99 -8.92
N PHE A 32 -9.21 39.93 -9.19
CA PHE A 32 -8.64 38.58 -9.28
C PHE A 32 -7.93 38.46 -10.64
N ALA A 33 -6.98 39.35 -10.86
CA ALA A 33 -6.06 39.27 -11.97
C ALA A 33 -5.28 37.98 -11.80
N TRP A 34 -5.30 37.18 -12.85
CA TRP A 34 -4.37 36.12 -13.17
C TRP A 34 -2.94 36.64 -12.98
N PHE A 35 -2.37 36.51 -11.79
CA PHE A 35 -0.99 36.96 -11.53
C PHE A 35 -0.04 35.95 -12.17
N ARG A 36 0.58 36.35 -13.28
CA ARG A 36 1.71 35.64 -13.88
C ARG A 36 2.95 35.89 -13.03
N LEU A 37 3.71 34.83 -12.76
CA LEU A 37 5.13 34.93 -12.41
C LEU A 37 5.81 35.87 -13.43
N TYR A 38 6.40 36.96 -12.96
CA TYR A 38 7.18 37.86 -13.81
C TYR A 38 8.59 37.29 -13.96
N LEU A 39 8.91 36.78 -15.16
CA LEU A 39 10.27 36.41 -15.56
C LEU A 39 10.99 37.69 -16.03
N SER A 40 12.09 38.10 -15.39
CA SER A 40 12.91 39.18 -15.92
C SER A 40 14.41 38.99 -15.71
N GLN A 41 15.15 39.30 -16.79
CA GLN A 41 16.56 39.70 -16.89
C GLN A 41 17.66 38.62 -16.97
N SER A 42 18.92 39.09 -17.06
CA SER A 42 19.79 38.99 -18.24
C SER A 42 21.15 38.32 -18.00
N GLU A 43 21.24 37.33 -17.10
CA GLU A 43 22.47 36.52 -16.92
C GLU A 43 22.16 35.04 -16.64
N ASP A 44 23.08 34.17 -17.11
CA ASP A 44 22.88 32.72 -17.27
C ASP A 44 22.90 31.92 -15.95
N ASN A 45 22.06 30.89 -15.88
CA ASN A 45 22.10 29.86 -14.84
C ASN A 45 23.36 28.97 -14.99
N THR A 46 24.50 29.37 -14.41
CA THR A 46 25.70 28.51 -14.42
C THR A 46 25.55 27.31 -13.48
N LEU A 47 25.35 26.12 -14.04
CA LEU A 47 25.26 24.86 -13.31
C LEU A 47 26.68 24.30 -13.12
N ALA A 48 27.21 24.41 -11.90
CA ALA A 48 28.49 23.84 -11.54
C ALA A 48 28.41 22.30 -11.51
N SER A 49 28.70 21.68 -12.65
CA SER A 49 28.82 20.22 -12.77
C SER A 49 30.27 19.81 -12.50
N ARG A 50 30.52 19.01 -11.46
CA ARG A 50 31.78 18.29 -11.34
C ARG A 50 31.76 17.08 -12.28
N THR A 51 32.85 16.94 -13.04
CA THR A 51 33.48 15.71 -13.54
C THR A 51 33.05 15.03 -14.86
N CYS A 52 31.82 15.14 -15.38
CA CYS A 52 31.45 14.71 -16.77
C CYS A 52 29.95 14.87 -17.08
N PHE A 53 29.23 15.65 -16.29
CA PHE A 53 27.78 15.74 -16.38
C PHE A 53 27.39 17.02 -17.12
N ASN A 54 26.54 16.93 -18.14
CA ASN A 54 25.98 18.12 -18.79
C ASN A 54 24.58 18.32 -18.27
N THR A 55 24.20 19.57 -18.08
CA THR A 55 22.85 19.95 -17.71
C THR A 55 22.41 21.03 -18.67
N THR A 56 21.24 20.86 -19.27
CA THR A 56 20.66 21.84 -20.20
C THR A 56 19.33 22.31 -19.63
N LEU A 57 19.15 23.62 -19.48
CA LEU A 57 17.86 24.19 -19.11
C LEU A 57 17.08 24.50 -20.40
N THR A 58 15.78 24.25 -20.40
CA THR A 58 14.95 24.72 -21.54
C THR A 58 14.76 26.25 -21.46
N GLU A 59 14.93 26.81 -20.26
CA GLU A 59 14.92 28.24 -19.96
C GLU A 59 16.30 28.70 -19.44
N ASP A 60 17.32 28.71 -20.30
CA ASP A 60 18.71 29.07 -19.96
C ASP A 60 18.87 30.47 -19.32
N THR A 61 17.81 31.30 -19.31
CA THR A 61 17.81 32.70 -18.88
C THR A 61 16.86 33.06 -17.72
N SER A 62 16.15 32.10 -17.10
CA SER A 62 15.14 32.42 -16.06
C SER A 62 15.71 32.26 -14.64
N LYS A 63 15.81 33.37 -13.88
CA LYS A 63 16.03 33.33 -12.43
C LYS A 63 14.76 32.81 -11.73
N ILE A 64 14.90 31.92 -10.76
CA ILE A 64 13.76 31.41 -9.98
C ILE A 64 13.45 32.43 -8.90
N GLU A 65 12.52 33.34 -9.18
CA GLU A 65 12.11 34.38 -8.24
C GLU A 65 10.60 34.38 -7.99
N LEU A 66 10.25 34.81 -6.78
CA LEU A 66 8.89 35.14 -6.40
C LEU A 66 8.88 36.57 -5.92
N THR A 67 8.18 37.42 -6.67
CA THR A 67 7.94 38.83 -6.37
C THR A 67 6.42 39.04 -6.32
N ASP A 68 5.95 39.73 -5.28
CA ASP A 68 4.52 40.01 -5.10
C ASP A 68 3.61 38.76 -5.15
N ALA A 69 4.16 37.61 -4.74
CA ALA A 69 3.45 36.35 -4.68
C ALA A 69 2.52 36.30 -3.46
N PHE A 70 1.41 35.58 -3.59
CA PHE A 70 0.47 35.34 -2.49
C PHE A 70 0.52 33.87 -2.05
N PRO A 71 0.17 33.58 -0.78
CA PRO A 71 -0.01 32.22 -0.28
C PRO A 71 -1.01 31.44 -1.15
N ILE A 72 -0.65 30.25 -1.62
CA ILE A 72 -1.53 29.36 -2.38
C ILE A 72 -1.48 27.93 -1.87
N SER A 73 -2.53 27.16 -2.15
CA SER A 73 -2.63 25.75 -1.78
C SER A 73 -1.62 24.89 -2.56
N ASP A 74 -1.30 23.69 -2.06
CA ASP A 74 -0.50 22.72 -2.81
C ASP A 74 -1.16 22.33 -4.14
N GLU A 75 -2.49 22.27 -4.18
CA GLU A 75 -3.25 21.95 -5.40
C GLU A 75 -3.03 23.00 -6.49
N ASP A 76 -3.04 24.29 -6.12
CA ASP A 76 -2.82 25.38 -7.06
C ASP A 76 -1.33 25.60 -7.37
N GLY A 77 -0.45 25.35 -6.40
CA GLY A 77 1.00 25.34 -6.59
C GLY A 77 1.44 24.33 -7.65
N LEU A 78 0.84 23.13 -7.66
CA LEU A 78 1.12 22.10 -8.66
C LEU A 78 0.60 22.45 -10.07
N LYS A 79 -0.37 23.37 -10.20
CA LYS A 79 -0.88 23.88 -11.48
C LYS A 79 -0.01 24.99 -12.07
N GLN A 80 0.94 25.53 -11.31
CA GLN A 80 1.87 26.56 -11.80
C GLN A 80 2.75 26.03 -12.93
N THR A 81 3.17 26.95 -13.81
CA THR A 81 4.15 26.65 -14.86
C THR A 81 5.49 26.26 -14.22
N PRO A 82 6.04 25.07 -14.52
CA PRO A 82 7.29 24.61 -13.92
C PRO A 82 8.51 25.22 -14.60
N PHE A 83 9.63 25.22 -13.87
CA PHE A 83 10.97 25.37 -14.43
C PHE A 83 11.45 23.99 -14.92
N THR A 84 11.55 23.82 -16.24
CA THR A 84 11.96 22.54 -16.84
C THR A 84 13.45 22.51 -17.14
N PHE A 85 14.15 21.48 -16.64
CA PHE A 85 15.57 21.26 -16.86
C PHE A 85 15.87 19.80 -17.20
N THR A 86 16.93 19.58 -17.97
CA THR A 86 17.39 18.26 -18.37
C THR A 86 18.77 18.00 -17.82
N LEU A 87 18.93 16.82 -17.24
CA LEU A 87 20.17 16.29 -16.71
C LEU A 87 20.69 15.23 -17.68
N LYS A 88 21.95 15.36 -18.12
CA LYS A 88 22.64 14.40 -18.99
C LYS A 88 23.89 13.88 -18.32
N ASN A 89 23.97 12.56 -18.21
CA ASN A 89 25.18 11.91 -17.76
C ASN A 89 26.13 11.64 -18.94
N ASN A 90 27.18 12.45 -19.15
CA ASN A 90 28.22 12.11 -20.14
C ASN A 90 29.39 11.32 -19.54
N CYS A 91 29.24 10.83 -18.30
CA CYS A 91 30.18 9.88 -17.76
C CYS A 91 29.95 8.50 -18.40
N ASP A 92 31.01 7.71 -18.54
CA ASP A 92 30.93 6.31 -18.98
C ASP A 92 30.35 5.39 -17.89
N SER A 93 30.03 5.95 -16.72
CA SER A 93 29.55 5.24 -15.54
C SER A 93 28.25 5.86 -15.01
N TYR A 94 27.55 5.08 -14.20
CA TYR A 94 26.39 5.55 -13.45
C TYR A 94 26.72 6.71 -12.50
N VAL A 95 25.82 7.67 -12.38
CA VAL A 95 25.99 8.84 -11.49
C VAL A 95 24.73 9.06 -10.65
N LYS A 96 24.95 9.28 -9.36
CA LYS A 96 23.93 9.79 -8.43
C LYS A 96 24.00 11.31 -8.41
N VAL A 97 22.84 11.94 -8.52
CA VAL A 97 22.72 13.39 -8.67
C VAL A 97 21.75 13.94 -7.63
N TYR A 98 22.18 14.96 -6.90
CA TYR A 98 21.31 15.74 -6.04
C TYR A 98 20.84 16.98 -6.81
N ILE A 99 19.52 17.08 -7.00
CA ILE A 99 18.87 18.29 -7.48
C ILE A 99 18.71 19.18 -6.25
N THR A 100 19.44 20.29 -6.21
CA THR A 100 19.42 21.21 -5.08
C THR A 100 18.94 22.59 -5.49
N ILE A 101 18.50 23.37 -4.51
CA ILE A 101 18.24 24.80 -4.71
C ILE A 101 19.02 25.63 -3.69
N ASP A 102 19.75 26.59 -4.21
CA ASP A 102 20.52 27.56 -3.45
C ASP A 102 19.67 28.82 -3.25
N SER A 103 19.11 28.99 -2.05
CA SER A 103 18.31 30.17 -1.70
C SER A 103 19.23 31.38 -1.49
N THR A 104 19.00 32.43 -2.28
CA THR A 104 19.86 33.62 -2.36
C THR A 104 19.92 34.37 -1.04
N TYR A 105 18.82 34.39 -0.29
CA TYR A 105 18.65 35.20 0.92
C TYR A 105 18.55 34.35 2.20
N ARG A 106 18.91 33.06 2.16
CA ARG A 106 18.75 32.14 3.31
C ARG A 106 19.33 32.68 4.62
N GLU A 107 20.56 33.20 4.58
CA GLU A 107 21.27 33.72 5.75
C GLU A 107 20.97 35.21 6.02
N SER A 108 20.10 35.83 5.22
CA SER A 108 19.76 37.25 5.37
C SER A 108 18.86 37.46 6.58
N THR A 109 19.19 38.45 7.39
CA THR A 109 18.36 38.90 8.51
C THR A 109 17.36 40.00 8.12
N SER A 110 17.38 40.46 6.86
CA SER A 110 16.46 41.49 6.36
C SER A 110 15.02 40.99 6.34
N SER A 111 14.09 41.82 6.83
CA SER A 111 12.66 41.56 6.77
C SER A 111 12.06 41.73 5.37
N SER A 112 12.84 42.21 4.39
CA SER A 112 12.40 42.41 3.00
C SER A 112 12.34 41.11 2.18
N TYR A 113 12.83 39.99 2.73
CA TYR A 113 12.87 38.71 2.02
C TYR A 113 12.00 37.66 2.69
N LEU A 114 11.42 36.79 1.86
CA LEU A 114 10.65 35.64 2.33
C LEU A 114 11.61 34.59 2.92
N LYS A 115 11.22 34.03 4.07
CA LYS A 115 11.97 32.91 4.66
C LYS A 115 11.66 31.62 3.91
N ASP A 116 12.67 30.76 3.77
CA ASP A 116 12.53 29.45 3.14
C ASP A 116 11.52 28.53 3.86
N SER A 117 11.23 28.77 5.14
CA SER A 117 10.20 28.04 5.90
C SER A 117 8.76 28.35 5.47
N TYR A 118 8.55 29.40 4.68
CA TYR A 118 7.25 29.80 4.12
C TYR A 118 7.12 29.42 2.64
N MET A 119 8.10 28.68 2.13
CA MET A 119 8.22 28.29 0.74
C MET A 119 7.92 26.80 0.59
N LYS A 120 7.15 26.47 -0.44
CA LYS A 120 6.83 25.11 -0.85
C LYS A 120 7.44 24.81 -2.20
N VAL A 121 7.90 23.58 -2.38
CA VAL A 121 8.64 23.15 -3.57
C VAL A 121 8.23 21.75 -3.99
N ASN A 122 8.19 21.52 -5.30
CA ASN A 122 7.92 20.24 -5.92
C ASN A 122 8.93 19.99 -7.03
N VAL A 123 9.53 18.80 -7.06
CA VAL A 123 10.35 18.33 -8.19
C VAL A 123 9.77 17.01 -8.67
N SER A 124 9.47 16.93 -9.96
CA SER A 124 8.89 15.75 -10.60
C SER A 124 9.55 15.49 -11.95
N PRO A 125 9.41 14.29 -12.54
CA PRO A 125 9.68 14.08 -13.95
C PRO A 125 8.90 15.09 -14.81
N LYS A 126 9.50 15.52 -15.92
CA LYS A 126 8.89 16.48 -16.85
C LYS A 126 7.44 16.09 -17.20
N ASP A 127 6.57 17.09 -17.27
CA ASP A 127 5.14 16.99 -17.60
C ASP A 127 4.32 16.20 -16.56
N THR A 128 4.87 15.98 -15.35
CA THR A 128 4.17 15.32 -14.24
C THR A 128 4.19 16.17 -12.97
N THR A 129 3.43 15.75 -11.95
CA THR A 129 3.39 16.37 -10.61
C THR A 129 3.58 15.31 -9.50
N SER A 130 4.25 14.20 -9.81
CA SER A 130 4.36 13.03 -8.91
C SER A 130 5.25 13.24 -7.69
N GLY A 131 6.04 14.31 -7.65
CA GLY A 131 6.84 14.68 -6.48
C GLY A 131 5.95 15.08 -5.30
N ALA A 132 6.46 14.97 -4.08
CA ALA A 132 5.81 15.54 -2.90
C ALA A 132 6.00 17.06 -2.84
N SER A 133 4.98 17.79 -2.38
CA SER A 133 5.06 19.22 -2.06
C SER A 133 5.73 19.43 -0.70
N LYS A 134 7.00 19.82 -0.71
CA LYS A 134 7.84 19.90 0.51
C LYS A 134 8.01 21.35 0.97
N VAL A 135 8.11 21.57 2.28
CA VAL A 135 8.55 22.87 2.83
C VAL A 135 10.06 23.02 2.59
N LEU A 136 10.47 24.08 1.90
CA LEU A 136 11.86 24.28 1.47
C LEU A 136 12.81 24.39 2.67
N GLY A 137 12.47 25.22 3.66
CA GLY A 137 13.32 25.45 4.84
C GLY A 137 13.55 24.22 5.72
N ASN A 138 12.76 23.15 5.54
CA ASN A 138 12.89 21.89 6.28
C ASN A 138 13.76 20.85 5.56
N GLN A 139 14.25 21.15 4.35
CA GLN A 139 15.06 20.21 3.59
C GLN A 139 16.51 20.17 4.11
N THR A 140 17.18 19.04 3.89
CA THR A 140 18.58 18.85 4.24
C THR A 140 19.48 19.73 3.37
N LEU A 141 20.46 20.39 3.99
CA LEU A 141 21.47 21.16 3.27
C LEU A 141 22.64 20.27 2.82
N THR A 142 23.19 20.56 1.64
CA THR A 142 24.46 20.01 1.16
C THR A 142 25.40 21.13 0.74
N ASP A 143 26.70 20.87 0.77
CA ASP A 143 27.71 21.84 0.35
C ASP A 143 27.71 22.00 -1.19
N LEU A 144 27.84 23.25 -1.62
CA LEU A 144 27.99 23.68 -3.02
C LEU A 144 29.36 24.36 -3.20
N GLU A 145 29.69 24.74 -4.43
CA GLU A 145 30.90 25.54 -4.69
C GLU A 145 30.89 26.89 -3.96
N ASN A 146 32.07 27.46 -3.75
CA ASN A 146 32.29 28.74 -3.07
C ASN A 146 31.71 28.81 -1.64
N ASN A 147 31.74 27.69 -0.91
CA ASN A 147 31.23 27.56 0.47
C ASN A 147 29.73 27.91 0.62
N ARG A 148 28.96 27.85 -0.47
CA ARG A 148 27.50 27.95 -0.42
C ARG A 148 26.91 26.61 0.00
N LYS A 149 25.65 26.64 0.43
CA LYS A 149 24.86 25.43 0.71
C LYS A 149 23.58 25.45 -0.09
N GLY A 150 23.12 24.28 -0.53
CA GLY A 150 21.87 24.10 -1.26
C GLY A 150 20.95 23.13 -0.52
N TYR A 151 19.64 23.37 -0.58
CA TYR A 151 18.64 22.43 -0.09
C TYR A 151 18.49 21.27 -1.08
N ILE A 152 18.64 20.03 -0.62
CA ILE A 152 18.39 18.84 -1.45
C ILE A 152 16.88 18.72 -1.67
N LEU A 153 16.43 18.88 -2.91
CA LEU A 153 15.02 18.79 -3.28
C LEU A 153 14.63 17.38 -3.71
N SER A 154 15.48 16.78 -4.54
CA SER A 154 15.28 15.45 -5.10
C SER A 154 16.63 14.79 -5.40
N THR A 155 16.61 13.46 -5.51
CA THR A 155 17.76 12.68 -5.96
C THR A 155 17.39 12.05 -7.29
N ALA A 156 18.28 12.17 -8.27
CA ALA A 156 18.18 11.56 -9.57
C ALA A 156 19.35 10.60 -9.81
N TYR A 157 19.12 9.71 -10.75
CA TYR A 157 19.91 8.53 -11.01
C TYR A 157 20.01 8.36 -12.52
N LEU A 158 21.22 8.41 -13.06
CA LEU A 158 21.43 8.39 -14.50
C LEU A 158 22.51 7.37 -14.88
N ASN A 159 22.16 6.47 -15.78
CA ASN A 159 23.11 5.60 -16.47
C ASN A 159 24.03 6.40 -17.39
N ALA A 160 25.10 5.78 -17.88
CA ALA A 160 25.99 6.41 -18.85
C ALA A 160 25.19 6.85 -20.09
N ASN A 161 25.40 8.09 -20.52
CA ASN A 161 24.71 8.75 -21.65
C ASN A 161 23.18 8.93 -21.50
N GLU A 162 22.60 8.65 -20.32
CA GLU A 162 21.18 8.85 -20.09
C GLU A 162 20.85 10.33 -19.89
N GLU A 163 19.67 10.73 -20.38
CA GLU A 163 19.10 12.06 -20.19
C GLU A 163 17.76 11.96 -19.46
N LYS A 164 17.57 12.76 -18.40
CA LYS A 164 16.31 12.87 -17.66
C LYS A 164 15.90 14.32 -17.53
N SER A 165 14.63 14.59 -17.82
CA SER A 165 14.05 15.93 -17.68
C SER A 165 13.14 16.02 -16.47
N PHE A 166 13.18 17.14 -15.78
CA PHE A 166 12.48 17.40 -14.53
C PHE A 166 11.78 18.75 -14.59
N ASP A 167 10.66 18.83 -13.88
CA ASP A 167 9.90 20.04 -13.63
C ASP A 167 10.05 20.44 -12.16
N LEU A 168 10.53 21.66 -11.90
CA LEU A 168 10.56 22.27 -10.59
C LEU A 168 9.42 23.30 -10.47
N ARG A 169 8.58 23.18 -9.45
CA ARG A 169 7.58 24.19 -9.09
C ARG A 169 7.88 24.72 -7.70
N ILE A 170 7.68 26.02 -7.50
CA ILE A 170 7.91 26.68 -6.20
C ILE A 170 6.83 27.74 -5.97
N TRP A 171 6.30 27.81 -4.75
CA TRP A 171 5.24 28.75 -4.37
C TRP A 171 5.28 29.10 -2.88
N MET A 172 4.57 30.15 -2.49
CA MET A 172 4.40 30.55 -1.09
C MET A 172 3.34 29.67 -0.43
N ASP A 173 3.67 29.09 0.73
CA ASP A 173 2.79 28.21 1.50
C ASP A 173 1.50 28.92 1.88
N SER A 174 0.33 28.27 1.74
CA SER A 174 -0.99 28.80 2.11
C SER A 174 -1.09 29.24 3.56
N GLU A 175 -0.26 28.68 4.46
CA GLU A 175 -0.21 29.05 5.88
C GLU A 175 0.57 30.36 6.14
N THR A 176 1.20 30.95 5.12
CA THR A 176 1.98 32.19 5.26
C THR A 176 1.05 33.38 5.50
N THR A 177 1.26 34.12 6.58
CA THR A 177 0.43 35.30 6.89
C THR A 177 0.80 36.51 6.05
N LEU A 178 -0.09 37.51 6.01
CA LEU A 178 0.12 38.75 5.25
C LEU A 178 1.43 39.45 5.64
N ASP A 179 1.72 39.59 6.94
CA ASP A 179 2.97 40.20 7.42
C ASP A 179 4.22 39.36 7.11
N GLN A 180 4.03 38.05 6.91
CA GLN A 180 5.11 37.13 6.56
C GLN A 180 5.47 37.17 5.08
N GLY A 181 4.50 37.39 4.18
CA GLY A 181 4.72 37.33 2.72
C GLY A 181 4.62 38.66 1.96
N LEU A 182 3.84 39.64 2.44
CA LEU A 182 3.52 40.86 1.68
C LEU A 182 4.76 41.71 1.39
N ASN A 183 4.92 42.12 0.12
CA ASN A 183 6.03 42.94 -0.39
C ASN A 183 7.41 42.35 -0.11
N LYS A 184 7.50 41.02 0.05
CA LYS A 184 8.76 40.32 0.23
C LYS A 184 9.09 39.53 -1.02
N ASN A 185 10.38 39.41 -1.28
CA ASN A 185 10.89 38.68 -2.44
C ASN A 185 11.62 37.42 -1.99
N TRP A 186 11.55 36.39 -2.82
CA TRP A 186 12.37 35.19 -2.69
C TRP A 186 13.09 34.93 -4.01
N ALA A 187 14.31 34.43 -3.94
CA ALA A 187 15.09 34.09 -5.13
C ALA A 187 15.97 32.87 -4.87
N GLY A 188 16.05 31.96 -5.84
CA GLY A 188 16.90 30.78 -5.78
C GLY A 188 17.53 30.40 -7.11
N LYS A 189 18.50 29.49 -7.02
CA LYS A 189 19.21 28.92 -8.18
C LYS A 189 19.22 27.40 -8.07
N ILE A 190 18.82 26.68 -9.13
CA ILE A 190 19.04 25.23 -9.18
C ILE A 190 20.54 24.98 -9.27
N VAL A 191 21.05 24.11 -8.41
CA VAL A 191 22.43 23.63 -8.48
C VAL A 191 22.40 22.11 -8.42
N VAL A 192 23.12 21.48 -9.32
CA VAL A 192 23.14 20.02 -9.47
C VAL A 192 24.46 19.50 -8.93
N VAL A 193 24.41 18.69 -7.88
CA VAL A 193 25.61 18.10 -7.28
C VAL A 193 25.69 16.63 -7.69
N SER A 194 26.73 16.29 -8.44
CA SER A 194 27.02 14.92 -8.86
C SER A 194 27.98 14.25 -7.88
N ASN A 195 27.63 13.02 -7.47
CA ASN A 195 28.54 12.13 -6.75
C ASN A 195 28.75 10.88 -7.60
N ALA A 196 30.02 10.46 -7.75
CA ALA A 196 30.32 9.13 -8.25
C ALA A 196 29.62 8.11 -7.33
N SER A 197 28.83 7.23 -7.93
CA SER A 197 28.03 6.24 -7.21
C SER A 197 27.99 4.96 -8.00
N SER A 198 27.94 3.82 -7.32
CA SER A 198 27.45 2.60 -7.94
C SER A 198 25.98 2.76 -8.28
N VAL A 199 25.52 2.00 -9.28
CA VAL A 199 24.09 1.84 -9.54
C VAL A 199 23.46 1.31 -8.23
N PRO A 200 22.35 1.90 -7.73
CA PRO A 200 21.72 1.48 -6.51
C PRO A 200 21.05 0.14 -6.72
N THR A 201 21.17 -0.73 -5.72
CA THR A 201 20.46 -2.00 -5.74
C THR A 201 18.96 -1.77 -5.75
N PHE A 202 18.20 -2.82 -6.06
CA PHE A 202 16.76 -2.76 -6.03
C PHE A 202 16.24 -2.40 -4.63
N ALA A 203 16.84 -2.96 -3.58
CA ALA A 203 16.54 -2.62 -2.18
C ALA A 203 16.76 -1.12 -1.88
N GLU A 204 17.91 -0.56 -2.29
CA GLU A 204 18.21 0.86 -2.09
C GLU A 204 17.23 1.77 -2.83
N THR A 205 16.78 1.35 -4.02
CA THR A 205 15.77 2.09 -4.79
C THR A 205 14.42 2.09 -4.08
N ILE A 206 13.97 0.94 -3.57
CA ILE A 206 12.73 0.84 -2.78
C ILE A 206 12.81 1.75 -1.55
N LEU A 207 13.91 1.69 -0.80
CA LEU A 207 14.12 2.52 0.40
C LEU A 207 14.16 4.02 0.08
N THR A 208 14.72 4.42 -1.06
CA THR A 208 14.74 5.82 -1.47
C THR A 208 13.35 6.33 -1.85
N ASN A 209 12.51 5.47 -2.42
CA ASN A 209 11.17 5.81 -2.88
C ASN A 209 10.10 5.74 -1.79
N ASN A 210 10.45 5.32 -0.57
CA ASN A 210 9.51 5.12 0.52
C ASN A 210 10.01 5.73 1.82
N GLU A 211 9.10 6.33 2.58
CA GLU A 211 9.39 6.75 3.95
C GLU A 211 9.13 5.58 4.90
N VAL A 212 10.11 5.24 5.74
CA VAL A 212 9.97 4.19 6.76
C VAL A 212 9.18 4.73 7.94
N LYS A 213 8.04 4.10 8.26
CA LYS A 213 7.10 4.50 9.30
C LYS A 213 6.80 3.37 10.27
N THR A 214 6.41 3.72 11.49
CA THR A 214 5.86 2.76 12.44
C THR A 214 4.40 2.44 12.09
N PRO A 215 3.95 1.18 12.18
CA PRO A 215 2.55 0.82 12.04
C PRO A 215 1.63 1.58 13.02
N LEU A 216 0.44 1.94 12.55
CA LEU A 216 -0.65 2.54 13.32
C LEU A 216 -1.40 1.51 14.17
N THR A 217 -1.38 0.24 13.76
CA THR A 217 -2.07 -0.86 14.44
C THR A 217 -1.11 -1.93 14.91
N THR A 218 -1.49 -2.61 15.99
CA THR A 218 -0.66 -3.65 16.60
C THR A 218 -0.57 -4.87 15.69
N LEU A 219 0.64 -5.23 15.26
CA LEU A 219 0.88 -6.37 14.38
C LEU A 219 0.33 -7.68 14.98
N GLY A 220 -0.44 -8.43 14.19
CA GLY A 220 -1.00 -9.72 14.61
C GLY A 220 -2.20 -9.64 15.57
N SER A 221 -2.45 -8.50 16.20
CA SER A 221 -3.60 -8.30 17.12
C SER A 221 -4.67 -7.35 16.57
N GLU A 222 -4.32 -6.48 15.64
CA GLU A 222 -5.24 -5.57 14.96
C GLU A 222 -5.06 -5.63 13.44
N ILE A 223 -6.17 -5.51 12.72
CA ILE A 223 -6.17 -5.34 11.26
C ILE A 223 -5.43 -4.03 10.91
N SER A 224 -4.72 -3.97 9.78
CA SER A 224 -4.13 -2.70 9.32
C SER A 224 -5.20 -1.60 9.22
N ALA A 225 -4.84 -0.35 9.49
CA ALA A 225 -5.81 0.73 9.35
C ALA A 225 -6.19 0.92 7.87
N TYR A 226 -7.47 1.12 7.57
CA TYR A 226 -7.89 1.50 6.22
C TYR A 226 -9.21 2.29 6.21
N THR A 227 -9.52 2.88 5.06
CA THR A 227 -10.80 3.51 4.75
C THR A 227 -11.55 2.68 3.70
N LYS A 228 -12.83 3.00 3.46
CA LYS A 228 -13.63 2.35 2.41
C LYS A 228 -13.01 2.48 1.01
N ASP A 229 -12.22 3.53 0.77
CA ASP A 229 -11.66 3.81 -0.55
C ASP A 229 -10.42 2.95 -0.86
N ASP A 230 -9.81 2.36 0.18
CA ASP A 230 -8.71 1.40 0.05
C ASP A 230 -9.18 -0.01 -0.35
N ILE A 231 -10.47 -0.30 -0.19
CA ILE A 231 -11.04 -1.62 -0.47
C ILE A 231 -11.37 -1.71 -1.95
N SER A 232 -10.64 -2.56 -2.68
CA SER A 232 -10.90 -2.85 -4.09
C SER A 232 -11.98 -3.92 -4.30
N VAL A 233 -12.17 -4.80 -3.32
CA VAL A 233 -13.11 -5.92 -3.42
C VAL A 233 -14.54 -5.47 -3.11
N ILE A 234 -15.43 -5.66 -4.08
CA ILE A 234 -16.86 -5.43 -3.94
C ILE A 234 -17.56 -6.79 -3.82
N ARG A 235 -18.45 -6.92 -2.84
CA ARG A 235 -19.28 -8.11 -2.59
C ARG A 235 -20.73 -7.83 -2.96
N ASN A 236 -21.50 -8.90 -3.13
CA ASN A 236 -22.93 -8.86 -3.42
C ASN A 236 -23.73 -9.45 -2.26
N ALA A 237 -24.78 -8.73 -1.83
CA ALA A 237 -25.84 -9.24 -0.98
C ALA A 237 -27.08 -9.43 -1.86
N VAL A 238 -27.58 -10.66 -1.93
CA VAL A 238 -28.77 -10.98 -2.72
C VAL A 238 -29.98 -10.97 -1.80
N ILE A 239 -31.05 -10.30 -2.22
CA ILE A 239 -32.33 -10.31 -1.53
C ILE A 239 -33.21 -11.35 -2.20
N PHE A 240 -33.24 -12.54 -1.60
CA PHE A 240 -33.71 -13.77 -2.24
C PHE A 240 -35.24 -13.92 -2.27
N SER A 241 -35.99 -13.27 -1.38
CA SER A 241 -37.43 -13.47 -1.26
C SER A 241 -38.23 -12.17 -1.40
N THR A 242 -39.45 -12.28 -1.93
CA THR A 242 -40.43 -11.17 -1.92
C THR A 242 -40.65 -10.67 -0.50
N SER A 243 -40.61 -11.56 0.50
CA SER A 243 -40.76 -11.18 1.91
C SER A 243 -39.61 -10.36 2.48
N ASP A 244 -38.40 -10.46 1.90
CA ASP A 244 -37.24 -9.64 2.29
C ASP A 244 -37.30 -8.24 1.69
N LYS A 245 -38.07 -8.06 0.61
CA LYS A 245 -38.32 -6.75 -0.02
C LYS A 245 -39.30 -5.89 0.80
N ASP A 246 -40.06 -6.49 1.72
CA ASP A 246 -41.03 -5.82 2.60
C ASP A 246 -40.40 -5.11 3.82
N TYR A 247 -39.08 -5.17 3.97
CA TYR A 247 -38.39 -4.60 5.13
C TYR A 247 -38.02 -3.15 4.90
N TYR A 248 -38.27 -2.31 5.90
CA TYR A 248 -37.67 -1.00 6.05
C TYR A 248 -36.26 -1.18 6.61
N ILE A 249 -35.25 -0.68 5.91
CA ILE A 249 -33.85 -0.95 6.24
C ILE A 249 -33.32 0.15 7.17
N THR A 250 -32.66 -0.26 8.25
CA THR A 250 -31.91 0.63 9.13
C THR A 250 -30.55 0.92 8.51
N TYR A 251 -30.18 2.20 8.43
CA TYR A 251 -28.91 2.64 7.89
C TYR A 251 -28.29 3.74 8.75
N GLY A 252 -26.99 3.99 8.56
CA GLY A 252 -26.26 5.15 9.05
C GLY A 252 -25.66 5.97 7.89
N THR A 253 -25.29 7.21 8.17
CA THR A 253 -24.55 8.08 7.25
C THR A 253 -23.04 8.04 7.47
N GLY A 254 -22.61 7.38 8.55
CA GLY A 254 -21.21 7.15 8.90
C GLY A 254 -21.10 6.10 10.01
N TYR A 255 -19.89 5.93 10.54
CA TYR A 255 -19.63 5.09 11.70
C TYR A 255 -18.52 5.70 12.56
N VAL A 256 -18.44 5.28 13.82
CA VAL A 256 -17.34 5.57 14.75
C VAL A 256 -16.85 4.29 15.42
N ALA A 257 -15.62 4.31 15.93
CA ALA A 257 -15.07 3.19 16.69
C ALA A 257 -15.72 3.07 18.07
N ASN A 258 -16.02 1.84 18.47
CA ASN A 258 -16.45 1.47 19.82
C ASN A 258 -15.56 0.34 20.33
N GLY A 259 -14.42 0.68 20.94
CA GLY A 259 -13.38 -0.31 21.25
C GLY A 259 -12.81 -0.94 19.98
N THR A 260 -12.99 -2.25 19.79
CA THR A 260 -12.66 -2.98 18.55
C THR A 260 -13.86 -3.15 17.60
N LYS A 261 -15.01 -2.57 17.97
CA LYS A 261 -16.30 -2.66 17.27
C LYS A 261 -16.65 -1.34 16.59
N PHE A 262 -17.86 -1.29 16.03
CA PHE A 262 -18.39 -0.18 15.25
C PHE A 262 -19.77 0.25 15.76
N ASP A 263 -20.01 1.56 15.80
CA ASP A 263 -21.32 2.15 15.98
C ASP A 263 -21.66 3.01 14.76
N LEU A 264 -22.85 2.84 14.18
CA LEU A 264 -23.34 3.68 13.10
C LEU A 264 -23.74 5.06 13.62
N THR A 265 -23.42 6.10 12.86
CA THR A 265 -23.80 7.48 13.15
C THR A 265 -24.84 8.00 12.16
N GLY A 266 -25.65 8.98 12.56
CA GLY A 266 -26.71 9.53 11.72
C GLY A 266 -27.71 8.46 11.30
N THR A 267 -28.12 7.63 12.26
CA THR A 267 -28.94 6.45 12.01
C THR A 267 -30.37 6.82 11.69
N ALA A 268 -30.94 6.15 10.70
CA ALA A 268 -32.32 6.34 10.25
C ALA A 268 -32.85 5.05 9.64
N VAL A 269 -34.11 5.09 9.22
CA VAL A 269 -34.80 4.00 8.53
C VAL A 269 -35.22 4.52 7.14
N THR A 270 -35.21 3.65 6.14
CA THR A 270 -35.71 3.99 4.80
C THR A 270 -37.16 4.52 4.85
N SER A 271 -37.53 5.40 3.94
CA SER A 271 -38.87 6.01 3.90
C SER A 271 -39.98 5.03 3.52
N ASP A 272 -39.61 3.93 2.87
CA ASP A 272 -40.50 2.85 2.46
C ASP A 272 -39.75 1.51 2.62
N THR A 273 -40.40 0.41 2.28
CA THR A 273 -39.78 -0.91 2.20
C THR A 273 -38.66 -0.94 1.18
N TYR A 274 -37.80 -1.96 1.27
CA TYR A 274 -36.67 -2.14 0.36
C TYR A 274 -37.12 -2.08 -1.10
N ALA A 275 -38.24 -2.73 -1.44
CA ALA A 275 -38.81 -2.77 -2.80
C ALA A 275 -38.90 -1.39 -3.46
N ASN A 276 -39.24 -0.36 -2.67
CA ASN A 276 -39.54 0.98 -3.17
C ASN A 276 -38.45 2.01 -2.84
N SER A 277 -37.43 1.63 -2.05
CA SER A 277 -36.47 2.58 -1.49
C SER A 277 -35.00 2.16 -1.57
N TYR A 278 -34.68 1.01 -2.17
CA TYR A 278 -33.30 0.48 -2.24
C TYR A 278 -32.28 1.50 -2.79
N SER A 279 -32.67 2.36 -3.74
CA SER A 279 -31.78 3.38 -4.31
C SER A 279 -31.28 4.39 -3.29
N SER A 280 -32.04 4.64 -2.21
CA SER A 280 -31.66 5.55 -1.12
C SER A 280 -30.54 5.02 -0.23
N LEU A 281 -30.24 3.72 -0.30
CA LEU A 281 -29.19 3.07 0.47
C LEU A 281 -27.80 3.29 -0.12
N VAL A 282 -27.69 3.69 -1.38
CA VAL A 282 -26.39 3.94 -2.03
C VAL A 282 -25.62 5.02 -1.27
N GLY A 283 -24.38 4.71 -0.91
CA GLY A 283 -23.52 5.59 -0.10
C GLY A 283 -23.83 5.60 1.40
N LYS A 284 -24.75 4.74 1.89
CA LYS A 284 -25.05 4.56 3.31
C LYS A 284 -24.27 3.39 3.92
N TYR A 285 -24.29 3.34 5.25
CA TYR A 285 -23.68 2.26 6.04
C TYR A 285 -24.76 1.39 6.67
N LEU A 286 -24.57 0.07 6.60
CA LEU A 286 -25.45 -0.92 7.20
C LEU A 286 -24.68 -1.75 8.24
N ALA A 287 -25.40 -2.36 9.17
CA ALA A 287 -24.84 -3.46 9.95
C ALA A 287 -24.42 -4.60 9.01
N SER A 288 -23.35 -5.31 9.35
CA SER A 288 -22.73 -6.35 8.53
C SER A 288 -23.54 -7.64 8.46
N SER A 289 -24.73 -7.58 7.87
CA SER A 289 -25.58 -8.73 7.60
C SER A 289 -26.22 -8.60 6.22
N ILE A 290 -26.34 -9.75 5.56
CA ILE A 290 -27.02 -9.89 4.28
C ILE A 290 -28.52 -10.22 4.46
N PHE A 291 -28.97 -10.43 5.69
CA PHE A 291 -30.37 -10.76 5.99
C PHE A 291 -31.18 -9.52 6.34
N SER A 292 -32.18 -9.21 5.52
CA SER A 292 -33.07 -8.06 5.72
C SER A 292 -33.73 -8.02 7.10
N SER A 293 -33.96 -9.18 7.72
CA SER A 293 -34.53 -9.27 9.07
C SER A 293 -33.62 -8.78 10.19
N GLU A 294 -32.29 -8.85 9.99
CA GLU A 294 -31.28 -8.40 10.95
C GLU A 294 -30.99 -6.91 10.81
N ILE A 295 -31.05 -6.39 9.58
CA ILE A 295 -30.78 -4.97 9.27
C ILE A 295 -32.04 -4.12 9.13
N GLY A 296 -33.24 -4.72 9.12
CA GLY A 296 -34.50 -4.01 8.91
C GLY A 296 -35.69 -4.58 9.66
N SER A 297 -36.82 -3.86 9.62
CA SER A 297 -38.10 -4.25 10.22
C SER A 297 -39.24 -4.16 9.20
N LYS A 298 -40.26 -5.01 9.32
CA LYS A 298 -41.50 -4.89 8.53
C LYS A 298 -42.42 -3.76 9.02
N THR A 299 -42.12 -3.18 10.18
CA THR A 299 -42.84 -2.05 10.74
C THR A 299 -42.10 -0.76 10.44
N ALA A 300 -42.78 0.18 9.77
CA ALA A 300 -42.23 1.48 9.42
C ALA A 300 -41.63 2.19 10.64
N GLY A 301 -40.46 2.81 10.47
CA GLY A 301 -39.78 3.58 11.51
C GLY A 301 -39.10 2.77 12.62
N VAL A 302 -39.23 1.44 12.65
CA VAL A 302 -38.58 0.60 13.66
C VAL A 302 -37.11 0.34 13.29
N MET A 303 -36.20 0.81 14.14
CA MET A 303 -34.76 0.67 13.96
C MET A 303 -34.24 -0.69 14.48
N ARG A 304 -33.24 -1.25 13.80
CA ARG A 304 -32.46 -2.42 14.25
C ARG A 304 -31.19 -2.01 14.99
N ARG A 305 -30.40 -2.98 15.44
CA ARG A 305 -29.15 -2.75 16.17
C ARG A 305 -28.17 -1.98 15.28
N THR A 306 -27.65 -0.87 15.79
CA THR A 306 -26.72 0.04 15.10
C THR A 306 -25.42 0.25 15.87
N ILE A 307 -25.27 -0.36 17.04
CA ILE A 307 -24.12 -0.25 17.93
C ILE A 307 -23.54 -1.64 18.21
N ASP A 308 -22.28 -1.70 18.65
CA ASP A 308 -21.57 -2.94 18.98
C ASP A 308 -21.52 -3.93 17.79
N LEU A 309 -21.27 -3.39 16.59
CA LEU A 309 -21.19 -4.17 15.35
C LEU A 309 -19.77 -4.70 15.13
N SER A 310 -19.64 -5.92 14.58
CA SER A 310 -18.34 -6.54 14.26
C SER A 310 -17.66 -5.93 13.03
N SER A 311 -18.46 -5.51 12.06
CA SER A 311 -18.03 -4.81 10.85
C SER A 311 -19.22 -3.96 10.35
N VAL A 312 -18.98 -3.13 9.34
CA VAL A 312 -20.03 -2.32 8.69
C VAL A 312 -19.96 -2.45 7.18
N PHE A 313 -21.11 -2.44 6.52
CA PHE A 313 -21.19 -2.48 5.06
C PHE A 313 -21.38 -1.07 4.51
N TYR A 314 -20.51 -0.65 3.60
CA TYR A 314 -20.72 0.54 2.78
C TYR A 314 -21.37 0.14 1.45
N VAL A 315 -22.59 0.61 1.21
CA VAL A 315 -23.37 0.25 0.02
C VAL A 315 -22.85 1.02 -1.21
N VAL A 316 -22.40 0.28 -2.22
CA VAL A 316 -21.84 0.83 -3.46
C VAL A 316 -22.92 0.99 -4.52
N SER A 317 -23.78 -0.02 -4.68
CA SER A 317 -24.95 0.03 -5.57
C SER A 317 -26.09 -0.77 -4.97
N ALA A 318 -27.32 -0.45 -5.36
CA ALA A 318 -28.51 -1.17 -4.93
C ALA A 318 -29.51 -1.28 -6.07
N SER A 319 -30.17 -2.43 -6.18
CA SER A 319 -31.22 -2.75 -7.13
C SER A 319 -32.35 -3.50 -6.42
N GLU A 320 -33.40 -3.83 -7.18
CA GLU A 320 -34.51 -4.64 -6.68
C GLU A 320 -34.06 -6.03 -6.19
N ASP A 321 -32.99 -6.58 -6.76
CA ASP A 321 -32.49 -7.94 -6.47
C ASP A 321 -31.48 -7.99 -5.32
N GLY A 322 -31.04 -6.83 -4.82
CA GLY A 322 -30.09 -6.72 -3.73
C GLY A 322 -29.13 -5.56 -3.89
N PHE A 323 -28.01 -5.61 -3.20
CA PHE A 323 -27.04 -4.52 -3.19
C PHE A 323 -25.61 -5.03 -3.24
N THR A 324 -24.71 -4.21 -3.75
CA THR A 324 -23.27 -4.44 -3.66
C THR A 324 -22.68 -3.58 -2.57
N TYR A 325 -21.68 -4.11 -1.88
CA TYR A 325 -21.10 -3.46 -0.73
C TYR A 325 -19.60 -3.71 -0.59
N LYS A 326 -18.96 -2.79 0.12
CA LYS A 326 -17.63 -2.96 0.69
C LYS A 326 -17.81 -3.24 2.18
N GLU A 327 -17.20 -4.31 2.67
CA GLU A 327 -17.20 -4.62 4.10
C GLU A 327 -16.01 -3.96 4.77
N ILE A 328 -16.27 -3.22 5.85
CA ILE A 328 -15.26 -2.49 6.62
C ILE A 328 -15.12 -3.18 7.97
N THR A 329 -13.94 -3.73 8.21
CA THR A 329 -13.52 -4.45 9.43
C THR A 329 -12.45 -3.70 10.23
N SER A 330 -11.86 -2.65 9.67
CA SER A 330 -10.97 -1.73 10.41
C SER A 330 -11.75 -0.51 10.92
N ASN A 331 -11.70 -0.25 12.23
CA ASN A 331 -12.44 0.84 12.85
C ASN A 331 -11.61 2.14 13.02
N LYS A 332 -10.39 2.18 12.48
CA LYS A 332 -9.51 3.34 12.58
C LYS A 332 -9.89 4.48 11.64
N ASN A 333 -10.61 4.18 10.56
CA ASN A 333 -11.04 5.13 9.52
C ASN A 333 -9.90 6.05 9.00
N ILE A 334 -8.71 5.49 8.86
CA ILE A 334 -7.50 6.13 8.33
C ILE A 334 -6.71 5.09 7.54
N SER A 335 -6.07 5.49 6.44
CA SER A 335 -5.32 4.56 5.58
C SER A 335 -3.92 4.28 6.12
N GLU A 336 -3.61 3.00 6.30
CA GLU A 336 -2.24 2.50 6.47
C GLU A 336 -1.76 1.95 5.13
N ALA A 337 -0.75 2.59 4.56
CA ALA A 337 -0.04 2.15 3.36
C ALA A 337 1.40 2.61 3.51
N LEU A 338 2.26 1.75 4.05
CA LEU A 338 3.59 2.14 4.49
C LEU A 338 4.65 1.06 4.26
N LEU A 339 5.90 1.50 4.34
CA LEU A 339 7.06 0.65 4.56
C LEU A 339 7.44 0.77 6.04
N ALA A 340 7.54 -0.34 6.75
CA ALA A 340 7.97 -0.41 8.15
C ALA A 340 9.22 -1.29 8.27
N SER A 341 9.87 -1.28 9.44
CA SER A 341 11.06 -2.08 9.71
C SER A 341 10.91 -2.96 10.93
N THR A 342 11.56 -4.12 10.91
CA THR A 342 11.72 -5.03 12.04
C THR A 342 12.99 -5.87 11.84
N GLU A 343 13.44 -6.60 12.85
CA GLU A 343 14.61 -7.46 12.72
C GLU A 343 14.24 -8.84 12.17
N ASP A 344 15.06 -9.37 11.27
CA ASP A 344 15.09 -10.77 10.85
C ASP A 344 16.41 -11.45 11.25
N ASP A 345 16.74 -12.60 10.66
CA ASP A 345 17.98 -13.34 10.97
C ASP A 345 19.25 -12.67 10.42
N TYR A 346 19.12 -11.72 9.48
CA TYR A 346 20.21 -11.07 8.76
C TYR A 346 20.35 -9.58 9.11
N GLY A 347 19.47 -9.05 9.97
CA GLY A 347 19.48 -7.68 10.47
C GLY A 347 18.14 -6.98 10.25
N THR A 348 18.19 -5.68 9.97
CA THR A 348 17.00 -4.88 9.77
C THR A 348 16.32 -5.19 8.43
N SER A 349 15.14 -5.79 8.51
CA SER A 349 14.23 -6.04 7.38
C SER A 349 13.22 -4.90 7.25
N TYR A 350 12.80 -4.60 6.01
CA TYR A 350 11.78 -3.61 5.71
C TYR A 350 10.60 -4.26 5.00
N TYR A 351 9.38 -4.10 5.49
CA TYR A 351 8.19 -4.77 4.95
C TYR A 351 7.09 -3.78 4.60
N PHE A 352 6.37 -4.09 3.52
CA PHE A 352 5.19 -3.32 3.12
C PHE A 352 3.97 -3.73 3.94
N ARG A 353 3.13 -2.76 4.33
CA ARG A 353 1.91 -3.01 5.12
C ARG A 353 0.72 -2.17 4.64
N GLY A 354 -0.44 -2.84 4.54
CA GLY A 354 -1.74 -2.23 4.29
C GLY A 354 -2.06 -2.03 2.82
N ALA A 355 -2.68 -0.90 2.47
CA ALA A 355 -3.21 -0.59 1.13
C ALA A 355 -2.13 -0.01 0.18
N VAL A 356 -1.00 -0.71 0.07
CA VAL A 356 0.18 -0.26 -0.69
C VAL A 356 -0.04 -0.34 -2.20
N LYS A 357 0.35 0.72 -2.93
CA LYS A 357 0.16 0.83 -4.40
C LYS A 357 1.46 0.95 -5.20
N ASN A 358 2.62 1.04 -4.55
CA ASN A 358 3.93 1.28 -5.17
C ASN A 358 4.93 0.12 -4.96
N ASN A 359 4.44 -1.11 -4.88
CA ASN A 359 5.23 -2.33 -4.68
C ASN A 359 5.01 -3.41 -5.76
N TYR A 360 4.71 -3.02 -7.00
CA TYR A 360 4.63 -3.93 -8.16
C TYR A 360 6.00 -4.11 -8.82
N VAL A 361 6.29 -5.34 -9.24
CA VAL A 361 7.53 -5.71 -9.93
C VAL A 361 7.22 -6.57 -11.15
N GLN A 362 7.79 -6.22 -12.29
CA GLN A 362 7.83 -7.07 -13.47
C GLN A 362 9.17 -7.81 -13.51
N PHE A 363 9.10 -9.14 -13.46
CA PHE A 363 10.26 -10.03 -13.51
C PHE A 363 9.86 -11.35 -14.17
N ALA A 364 10.70 -11.88 -15.06
CA ALA A 364 10.45 -13.13 -15.80
C ALA A 364 9.07 -13.16 -16.51
N ASN A 365 8.68 -12.04 -17.14
CA ASN A 365 7.38 -11.85 -17.79
C ASN A 365 6.16 -12.08 -16.88
N LYS A 366 6.31 -11.86 -15.57
CA LYS A 366 5.24 -12.00 -14.56
C LYS A 366 5.12 -10.74 -13.75
N CYS A 367 3.97 -10.56 -13.10
CA CYS A 367 3.81 -9.53 -12.09
C CYS A 367 3.99 -10.12 -10.70
N TRP A 368 4.69 -9.38 -9.86
CA TRP A 368 4.95 -9.71 -8.47
C TRP A 368 4.61 -8.53 -7.56
N ARG A 369 4.34 -8.82 -6.29
CA ARG A 369 4.31 -7.82 -5.22
C ARG A 369 5.54 -7.97 -4.34
N ILE A 370 6.14 -6.86 -3.95
CA ILE A 370 7.19 -6.85 -2.93
C ILE A 370 6.54 -7.12 -1.58
N VAL A 371 7.09 -8.10 -0.86
CA VAL A 371 6.70 -8.41 0.52
C VAL A 371 7.62 -7.67 1.48
N ARG A 372 8.93 -7.86 1.30
CA ARG A 372 9.95 -7.23 2.14
C ARG A 372 11.32 -7.18 1.49
N ILE A 373 12.15 -6.29 2.00
CA ILE A 373 13.59 -6.29 1.89
C ILE A 373 14.13 -7.05 3.11
N VAL A 374 14.91 -8.08 2.87
CA VAL A 374 15.58 -8.91 3.89
C VAL A 374 16.77 -8.14 4.45
N GLY A 375 17.19 -8.43 5.69
CA GLY A 375 18.34 -7.75 6.33
C GLY A 375 19.66 -7.82 5.55
N ASP A 376 19.83 -8.81 4.67
CA ASP A 376 20.98 -8.94 3.75
C ASP A 376 20.87 -8.09 2.47
N GLY A 377 19.76 -7.37 2.29
CA GLY A 377 19.44 -6.58 1.09
C GLY A 377 18.70 -7.34 -0.01
N SER A 378 18.45 -8.65 0.13
CA SER A 378 17.66 -9.43 -0.82
C SER A 378 16.19 -8.97 -0.81
N VAL A 379 15.47 -9.09 -1.92
CA VAL A 379 14.07 -8.61 -2.02
C VAL A 379 13.12 -9.79 -2.22
N LYS A 380 12.26 -10.04 -1.24
CA LYS A 380 11.27 -11.12 -1.27
C LYS A 380 9.99 -10.68 -1.97
N LEU A 381 9.58 -11.47 -2.95
CA LEU A 381 8.43 -11.24 -3.83
C LEU A 381 7.39 -12.34 -3.69
N VAL A 382 6.13 -12.02 -3.98
CA VAL A 382 5.05 -12.99 -4.13
C VAL A 382 4.32 -12.79 -5.44
N LEU A 383 3.90 -13.88 -6.07
CA LEU A 383 3.22 -13.84 -7.36
C LEU A 383 1.94 -13.00 -7.26
N HIS A 384 1.81 -12.06 -8.19
CA HIS A 384 0.59 -11.29 -8.42
C HIS A 384 -0.08 -11.73 -9.70
N ASN A 385 0.66 -11.94 -10.78
CA ASN A 385 0.07 -12.36 -12.06
C ASN A 385 1.00 -13.34 -12.77
N ASP A 386 0.54 -14.57 -12.96
CA ASP A 386 1.25 -15.63 -13.68
C ASP A 386 1.41 -15.33 -15.18
N ASN A 387 0.65 -14.36 -15.71
CA ASN A 387 0.72 -13.81 -17.06
C ASN A 387 0.69 -14.86 -18.19
N THR A 388 -0.14 -15.89 -18.06
CA THR A 388 -0.22 -16.94 -19.09
C THR A 388 -0.79 -16.45 -20.42
N SER A 389 -1.38 -15.26 -20.47
CA SER A 389 -1.85 -14.60 -21.69
C SER A 389 -0.74 -13.82 -22.43
N GLY A 390 0.43 -13.62 -21.81
CA GLY A 390 1.55 -12.93 -22.42
C GLY A 390 1.34 -11.41 -22.58
N ALA A 391 0.66 -10.78 -21.62
CA ALA A 391 0.52 -9.31 -21.61
C ALA A 391 1.88 -8.63 -21.40
N THR A 392 2.13 -7.53 -22.12
CA THR A 392 3.40 -6.78 -22.06
C THR A 392 3.66 -6.17 -20.68
N ASN A 393 2.63 -5.56 -20.07
CA ASN A 393 2.64 -5.16 -18.66
C ASN A 393 1.70 -6.09 -17.87
N PRO A 394 2.21 -7.17 -17.26
CA PRO A 394 1.39 -8.08 -16.47
C PRO A 394 0.85 -7.45 -15.17
N CYS A 395 1.39 -6.32 -14.73
CA CYS A 395 0.97 -5.61 -13.52
C CYS A 395 -0.16 -4.61 -13.73
N ALA A 396 -0.45 -4.23 -14.98
CA ALA A 396 -1.48 -3.26 -15.29
C ALA A 396 -2.84 -3.68 -14.72
N VAL A 397 -3.64 -2.71 -14.29
CA VAL A 397 -4.97 -2.97 -13.70
C VAL A 397 -5.86 -3.79 -14.65
N ALA A 398 -5.74 -3.55 -15.96
CA ALA A 398 -6.48 -4.28 -16.99
C ALA A 398 -6.17 -5.79 -17.03
N ASN A 399 -5.01 -6.20 -16.53
CA ASN A 399 -4.56 -7.58 -16.49
C ASN A 399 -4.73 -8.22 -15.10
N ASN A 400 -5.31 -7.49 -14.14
CA ASN A 400 -5.46 -7.94 -12.78
C ASN A 400 -6.61 -8.94 -12.62
N ASP A 401 -6.33 -10.21 -12.94
CA ASP A 401 -7.29 -11.31 -12.88
C ASP A 401 -7.13 -12.17 -11.63
N LYS A 402 -8.26 -12.58 -11.03
CA LYS A 402 -8.25 -13.34 -9.77
C LYS A 402 -7.66 -14.75 -9.92
N ALA A 403 -7.82 -15.39 -11.08
CA ALA A 403 -7.25 -16.71 -11.32
C ALA A 403 -5.78 -16.64 -11.77
N ALA A 404 -5.28 -15.45 -12.11
CA ALA A 404 -3.87 -15.23 -12.46
C ALA A 404 -2.97 -15.00 -11.24
N ALA A 405 -3.55 -14.78 -10.05
CA ALA A 405 -2.82 -14.66 -8.79
C ALA A 405 -2.03 -15.91 -8.37
N PHE A 406 -2.28 -17.05 -9.02
CA PHE A 406 -1.82 -18.37 -8.60
C PHE A 406 -1.07 -19.08 -9.72
N ALA A 407 -0.10 -19.92 -9.33
CA ALA A 407 0.76 -20.65 -10.26
C ALA A 407 0.02 -21.77 -10.97
N ARG A 408 -0.09 -21.68 -12.29
CA ARG A 408 -0.61 -22.76 -13.15
C ARG A 408 0.47 -23.78 -13.43
N TYR A 409 0.72 -24.67 -12.48
CA TYR A 409 1.82 -25.64 -12.55
C TYR A 409 1.58 -26.78 -13.55
N SER A 410 0.33 -27.04 -13.92
CA SER A 410 -0.05 -28.04 -14.94
C SER A 410 -1.32 -27.62 -15.67
N GLY A 411 -1.20 -27.24 -16.95
CA GLY A 411 -2.33 -26.74 -17.75
C GLY A 411 -2.98 -25.50 -17.12
N THR A 412 -4.25 -25.61 -16.74
CA THR A 412 -5.00 -24.55 -16.04
C THR A 412 -5.03 -24.73 -14.52
N THR A 413 -4.42 -25.79 -13.99
CA THR A 413 -4.49 -26.16 -12.57
C THR A 413 -3.57 -25.29 -11.74
N TYR A 414 -4.15 -24.62 -10.74
CA TYR A 414 -3.44 -23.78 -9.76
C TYR A 414 -3.78 -24.09 -8.30
N THR A 415 -4.67 -25.06 -8.04
CA THR A 415 -5.00 -25.55 -6.71
C THR A 415 -4.25 -26.83 -6.39
N SER A 416 -3.92 -27.03 -5.13
CA SER A 416 -3.12 -28.16 -4.65
C SER A 416 -3.50 -28.49 -3.21
N VAL A 417 -3.43 -29.77 -2.86
CA VAL A 417 -3.24 -30.14 -1.45
C VAL A 417 -1.90 -29.60 -0.97
N PHE A 418 -1.76 -29.34 0.33
CA PHE A 418 -0.46 -29.09 0.92
C PHE A 418 0.37 -30.38 0.91
N ASN A 419 -0.21 -31.47 1.41
CA ASN A 419 0.35 -32.82 1.41
C ASN A 419 -0.78 -33.84 1.14
N ASP A 420 -0.49 -34.92 0.43
CA ASP A 420 -1.51 -35.94 0.10
C ASP A 420 -2.04 -36.71 1.33
N ASN A 421 -1.29 -36.68 2.43
CA ASN A 421 -1.67 -37.32 3.69
C ASN A 421 -1.66 -36.29 4.84
N ASN A 422 -2.33 -36.66 5.94
CA ASN A 422 -2.54 -35.78 7.08
C ASN A 422 -2.54 -36.51 8.44
N ASP A 423 -2.28 -37.82 8.49
CA ASP A 423 -2.56 -38.65 9.68
C ASP A 423 -1.37 -38.82 10.65
N ASP A 424 -0.32 -38.01 10.48
CA ASP A 424 0.91 -38.01 11.28
C ASP A 424 1.49 -36.58 11.37
N ASN A 425 2.17 -36.26 12.48
CA ASN A 425 2.90 -35.00 12.63
C ASN A 425 3.91 -34.73 11.51
N ALA A 426 4.44 -35.78 10.88
CA ALA A 426 5.35 -35.64 9.74
C ALA A 426 4.75 -34.73 8.67
N TYR A 427 3.44 -34.79 8.43
CA TYR A 427 2.81 -34.03 7.36
C TYR A 427 2.59 -32.54 7.65
N VAL A 428 2.91 -32.07 8.85
CA VAL A 428 2.86 -30.64 9.17
C VAL A 428 4.15 -29.94 8.73
N GLY A 429 4.02 -28.93 7.86
CA GLY A 429 5.12 -28.11 7.36
C GLY A 429 5.59 -28.46 5.95
N PHE A 430 6.34 -27.52 5.35
CA PHE A 430 6.58 -27.48 3.90
C PHE A 430 7.37 -28.68 3.34
N MET A 431 8.19 -29.32 4.18
CA MET A 431 8.89 -30.59 3.93
C MET A 431 8.71 -31.51 5.13
N TYR A 432 8.93 -32.80 4.97
CA TYR A 432 8.72 -33.78 6.05
C TYR A 432 9.78 -34.88 6.10
N GLY A 433 9.76 -35.65 7.19
CA GLY A 433 10.66 -36.78 7.42
C GLY A 433 9.93 -38.13 7.40
N LEU A 434 10.13 -38.92 8.46
CA LEU A 434 9.60 -40.26 8.59
C LEU A 434 8.25 -40.27 9.32
N THR A 435 7.26 -40.94 8.73
CA THR A 435 5.96 -41.21 9.36
C THR A 435 6.08 -42.37 10.36
N GLY A 436 5.29 -42.34 11.44
CA GLY A 436 5.36 -43.36 12.48
C GLY A 436 6.66 -43.33 13.30
N ALA A 437 7.46 -42.26 13.20
CA ALA A 437 8.64 -42.09 14.02
C ALA A 437 8.27 -41.82 15.49
N SER A 438 9.18 -42.17 16.39
CA SER A 438 9.02 -42.02 17.84
C SER A 438 9.78 -40.81 18.41
N ASP A 439 10.31 -39.95 17.53
CA ASP A 439 11.08 -38.77 17.90
C ASP A 439 10.89 -37.64 16.87
N TYR A 440 10.97 -36.40 17.36
CA TYR A 440 10.77 -35.17 16.59
C TYR A 440 11.75 -35.03 15.41
N ALA A 441 13.02 -35.38 15.62
CA ALA A 441 14.08 -35.17 14.62
C ALA A 441 13.82 -36.01 13.37
N SER A 442 13.49 -37.30 13.57
CA SER A 442 13.12 -38.22 12.49
C SER A 442 11.84 -37.79 11.78
N THR A 443 10.82 -37.34 12.53
CA THR A 443 9.54 -36.86 11.96
C THR A 443 9.73 -35.67 11.03
N HIS A 444 10.64 -34.74 11.34
CA HIS A 444 10.77 -33.47 10.64
C HIS A 444 12.07 -33.28 9.84
N ALA A 445 12.84 -34.35 9.59
CA ALA A 445 14.17 -34.35 8.97
C ALA A 445 14.33 -33.71 7.56
N ASN A 446 13.28 -33.11 6.97
CA ASN A 446 13.28 -32.49 5.63
C ASN A 446 13.81 -33.40 4.50
N THR A 447 13.59 -34.71 4.61
CA THR A 447 14.07 -35.68 3.60
C THR A 447 13.06 -35.93 2.48
N LYS A 448 11.81 -35.48 2.65
CA LYS A 448 10.71 -35.63 1.69
C LYS A 448 10.04 -34.29 1.43
N LYS A 449 9.64 -34.06 0.17
CA LYS A 449 8.91 -32.86 -0.27
C LYS A 449 7.42 -33.07 -0.10
N SER A 450 6.72 -32.04 0.37
CA SER A 450 5.26 -31.98 0.31
C SER A 450 4.78 -31.97 -1.16
N THR A 451 3.50 -32.31 -1.36
CA THR A 451 2.88 -32.29 -2.69
C THR A 451 2.89 -30.88 -3.27
N ILE A 452 2.57 -29.87 -2.46
CA ILE A 452 2.63 -28.46 -2.90
C ILE A 452 4.03 -28.02 -3.29
N PHE A 453 5.07 -28.47 -2.58
CA PHE A 453 6.44 -28.12 -2.95
C PHE A 453 6.83 -28.74 -4.30
N THR A 454 6.43 -29.98 -4.56
CA THR A 454 6.65 -30.63 -5.86
C THR A 454 5.96 -29.87 -7.00
N ASN A 455 4.74 -29.38 -6.77
CA ASN A 455 4.00 -28.56 -7.74
C ASN A 455 4.65 -27.19 -7.97
N LEU A 456 5.14 -26.55 -6.90
CA LEU A 456 5.92 -25.30 -6.99
C LEU A 456 7.20 -25.47 -7.81
N GLU A 457 7.96 -26.54 -7.59
CA GLU A 457 9.17 -26.83 -8.37
C GLU A 457 8.87 -27.10 -9.84
N THR A 458 7.74 -27.73 -10.14
CA THR A 458 7.29 -27.95 -11.51
C THR A 458 7.01 -26.60 -12.20
N TRP A 459 6.28 -25.71 -11.54
CA TRP A 459 6.05 -24.36 -12.05
C TRP A 459 7.35 -23.56 -12.17
N TYR A 460 8.24 -23.65 -11.18
CA TYR A 460 9.55 -22.99 -11.20
C TYR A 460 10.38 -23.40 -12.42
N LYS A 461 10.50 -24.71 -12.68
CA LYS A 461 11.27 -25.23 -13.82
C LYS A 461 10.76 -24.70 -15.16
N ASN A 462 9.44 -24.54 -15.28
CA ASN A 462 8.81 -24.08 -16.51
C ASN A 462 8.93 -22.56 -16.72
N ASN A 463 9.22 -21.79 -15.68
CA ASN A 463 9.09 -20.32 -15.72
C ASN A 463 10.35 -19.56 -15.33
N LEU A 464 11.17 -20.10 -14.43
CA LEU A 464 12.22 -19.35 -13.72
C LEU A 464 13.63 -19.93 -13.90
N THR A 465 13.82 -21.10 -14.52
CA THR A 465 15.15 -21.68 -14.73
C THR A 465 16.09 -20.79 -15.55
N ALA A 466 15.57 -19.94 -16.43
CA ALA A 466 16.39 -19.00 -17.18
C ALA A 466 16.89 -17.80 -16.35
N TYR A 467 16.36 -17.61 -15.13
CA TYR A 467 16.61 -16.46 -14.27
C TYR A 467 17.21 -16.86 -12.91
N GLU A 468 17.77 -18.07 -12.82
CA GLU A 468 18.30 -18.60 -11.57
C GLU A 468 19.41 -17.74 -10.95
N ASP A 469 20.16 -17.04 -11.79
CA ASP A 469 21.25 -16.15 -11.39
C ASP A 469 20.73 -14.85 -10.76
N ASN A 470 19.43 -14.53 -10.87
CA ASN A 470 18.81 -13.41 -10.18
C ASN A 470 18.21 -13.82 -8.82
N LEU A 471 18.16 -15.12 -8.52
CA LEU A 471 17.41 -15.68 -7.39
C LEU A 471 18.33 -16.23 -6.31
N THR A 472 17.95 -16.00 -5.06
CA THR A 472 18.62 -16.56 -3.88
C THR A 472 17.73 -17.58 -3.17
N ASP A 473 18.35 -18.51 -2.44
CA ASP A 473 17.67 -19.50 -1.61
C ASP A 473 17.50 -19.05 -0.15
N ILE A 474 17.71 -17.76 0.11
CA ILE A 474 17.58 -17.15 1.43
C ILE A 474 16.11 -16.97 1.82
N MET A 475 15.84 -17.20 3.12
CA MET A 475 14.62 -16.82 3.83
C MET A 475 13.37 -17.68 3.56
N TRP A 476 13.56 -19.00 3.62
CA TRP A 476 12.46 -19.97 3.63
C TRP A 476 12.38 -20.66 4.98
N CYS A 477 11.34 -20.32 5.75
CA CYS A 477 11.14 -20.82 7.09
C CYS A 477 9.80 -21.52 7.24
N SER A 478 9.85 -22.84 7.41
CA SER A 478 8.72 -23.64 7.87
C SER A 478 8.92 -23.89 9.36
N ASP A 479 8.56 -22.93 10.22
CA ASP A 479 8.84 -23.02 11.66
C ASP A 479 8.12 -24.19 12.34
N LYS A 480 8.85 -25.29 12.53
CA LYS A 480 8.38 -26.53 13.14
C LYS A 480 8.71 -26.60 14.62
N SER A 481 9.09 -25.50 15.26
CA SER A 481 9.27 -25.48 16.71
C SER A 481 7.98 -25.94 17.38
N VAL A 482 8.07 -26.86 18.35
CA VAL A 482 6.90 -27.39 19.06
C VAL A 482 6.56 -26.52 20.25
N VAL A 483 5.28 -26.32 20.50
CA VAL A 483 4.80 -25.63 21.70
C VAL A 483 4.81 -26.61 22.87
N THR A 484 5.78 -26.46 23.76
CA THR A 484 5.96 -27.32 24.94
C THR A 484 5.06 -26.92 26.11
N ASN A 485 4.51 -25.69 26.09
CA ASN A 485 3.53 -25.26 27.08
C ASN A 485 2.19 -25.97 26.85
N THR A 486 1.92 -27.02 27.63
CA THR A 486 0.69 -27.81 27.51
C THR A 486 -0.58 -27.08 27.98
N SER A 487 -0.45 -25.91 28.62
CA SER A 487 -1.60 -25.06 28.95
C SER A 487 -2.09 -24.22 27.77
N PHE A 488 -1.28 -24.09 26.71
CA PHE A 488 -1.70 -23.44 25.47
C PHE A 488 -2.59 -24.40 24.67
N ASP A 489 -3.90 -24.18 24.69
CA ASP A 489 -4.85 -25.05 23.97
C ASP A 489 -6.06 -24.32 23.35
N PRO A 490 -5.82 -23.33 22.46
CA PRO A 490 -6.90 -22.52 21.87
C PRO A 490 -7.87 -23.30 20.97
N LYS A 491 -7.50 -24.50 20.53
CA LYS A 491 -8.35 -25.42 19.73
C LYS A 491 -8.80 -26.66 20.51
N GLU A 492 -8.56 -26.71 21.82
CA GLU A 492 -8.99 -27.81 22.70
C GLU A 492 -8.49 -29.20 22.24
N ILE A 493 -7.30 -29.27 21.62
CA ILE A 493 -6.69 -30.51 21.08
C ILE A 493 -5.85 -31.25 22.12
N ARG A 494 -5.60 -30.65 23.30
CA ARG A 494 -4.80 -31.23 24.39
C ARG A 494 -3.38 -31.59 23.95
N SER A 495 -2.68 -30.61 23.39
CA SER A 495 -1.30 -30.77 22.91
C SER A 495 -0.36 -31.24 24.02
N ASN A 496 0.51 -32.21 23.71
CA ASN A 496 1.60 -32.65 24.59
C ASN A 496 2.98 -32.15 24.13
N GLY A 497 3.03 -31.40 23.03
CA GLY A 497 4.24 -30.71 22.56
C GLY A 497 5.35 -31.63 22.06
N LEU A 498 5.04 -32.88 21.67
CA LEU A 498 6.04 -33.86 21.26
C LEU A 498 6.43 -33.77 19.78
N GLY A 499 5.49 -33.45 18.89
CA GLY A 499 5.75 -33.27 17.46
C GLY A 499 6.23 -34.53 16.72
N TYR A 500 5.73 -35.70 17.10
CA TYR A 500 5.98 -36.95 16.35
C TYR A 500 4.81 -37.91 16.43
N GLY A 501 4.67 -38.77 15.43
CA GLY A 501 3.60 -39.76 15.35
C GLY A 501 2.23 -39.11 15.47
N LYS A 502 1.34 -39.72 16.27
CA LYS A 502 -0.04 -39.23 16.50
C LYS A 502 -0.20 -38.34 17.74
N ASN A 503 0.89 -37.76 18.24
CA ASN A 503 0.83 -36.88 19.40
C ASN A 503 0.26 -35.50 19.03
N ALA A 504 -0.86 -35.12 19.64
CA ALA A 504 -1.42 -33.78 19.44
C ALA A 504 -0.37 -32.70 19.78
N THR A 505 -0.13 -31.77 18.86
CA THR A 505 0.99 -30.82 18.93
C THR A 505 0.62 -29.50 18.25
N TYR A 506 0.83 -28.37 18.94
CA TYR A 506 0.89 -27.06 18.28
C TYR A 506 2.33 -26.73 17.88
N TYR A 507 2.48 -25.98 16.80
CA TYR A 507 3.76 -25.45 16.33
C TYR A 507 3.89 -23.96 16.64
N GLY A 508 5.13 -23.43 16.69
CA GLY A 508 5.47 -22.11 17.22
C GLY A 508 4.72 -20.94 16.58
N THR A 509 4.33 -21.06 15.31
CA THR A 509 3.46 -20.07 14.66
C THR A 509 2.13 -19.89 15.40
N SER A 510 1.60 -20.93 16.04
CA SER A 510 0.35 -20.88 16.82
C SER A 510 0.43 -19.88 17.98
N THR A 511 1.51 -19.90 18.77
CA THR A 511 1.65 -19.01 19.92
C THR A 511 1.95 -17.57 19.52
N ARG A 512 2.52 -17.37 18.34
CA ARG A 512 2.73 -16.03 17.77
C ARG A 512 1.44 -15.38 17.32
N LEU A 513 0.55 -16.15 16.67
CA LEU A 513 -0.58 -15.61 15.91
C LEU A 513 -1.95 -15.82 16.57
N VAL A 514 -2.07 -16.78 17.50
CA VAL A 514 -3.29 -17.06 18.27
C VAL A 514 -3.10 -16.78 19.77
N ASN A 515 -4.06 -16.09 20.37
CA ASN A 515 -4.06 -15.79 21.80
C ASN A 515 -4.29 -17.07 22.62
N GLU A 516 -3.64 -17.20 23.78
CA GLU A 516 -3.80 -18.37 24.66
C GLU A 516 -5.25 -18.56 25.17
N ASN A 517 -6.04 -17.48 25.24
CA ASN A 517 -7.44 -17.48 25.66
C ASN A 517 -8.41 -17.62 24.48
N ASP A 518 -7.91 -17.83 23.26
CA ASP A 518 -8.74 -18.13 22.10
C ASP A 518 -9.53 -19.42 22.31
N SER A 519 -10.67 -19.51 21.62
CA SER A 519 -11.46 -20.73 21.55
C SER A 519 -12.34 -20.73 20.30
N SER A 520 -12.89 -21.89 19.98
CA SER A 520 -13.89 -22.07 18.91
C SER A 520 -15.13 -21.16 19.02
N ARG A 521 -15.35 -20.51 20.16
CA ARG A 521 -16.49 -19.62 20.41
C ARG A 521 -16.13 -18.14 20.45
N LYS A 522 -14.85 -17.80 20.62
CA LYS A 522 -14.40 -16.42 20.87
C LYS A 522 -13.61 -15.82 19.72
N HIS A 523 -12.77 -16.61 19.06
CA HIS A 523 -11.88 -16.18 17.97
C HIS A 523 -11.06 -14.93 18.34
N ILE A 524 -9.96 -15.13 19.05
CA ILE A 524 -9.07 -14.09 19.53
C ILE A 524 -7.72 -14.22 18.82
N ALA A 525 -7.41 -13.26 17.96
CA ALA A 525 -6.12 -13.14 17.33
C ALA A 525 -5.07 -12.51 18.27
N GLY A 526 -3.78 -12.62 17.91
CA GLY A 526 -2.66 -12.09 18.68
C GLY A 526 -1.85 -13.20 19.32
N GLY A 527 -1.09 -12.92 20.38
CA GLY A 527 -0.20 -13.92 20.97
C GLY A 527 1.11 -13.25 21.35
N THR A 528 2.23 -13.92 21.11
CA THR A 528 3.56 -13.33 21.32
C THR A 528 3.98 -12.36 20.20
N GLY A 529 3.23 -12.31 19.09
CA GLY A 529 3.46 -11.42 17.95
C GLY A 529 4.19 -12.11 16.79
N PRO A 530 3.97 -11.64 15.54
CA PRO A 530 4.58 -12.24 14.36
C PRO A 530 6.10 -12.01 14.33
N SER A 531 6.84 -12.91 13.68
CA SER A 531 8.30 -12.86 13.58
C SER A 531 8.78 -13.11 12.14
N LEU A 532 9.77 -12.34 11.70
CA LEU A 532 10.51 -12.59 10.46
C LEU A 532 11.78 -13.43 10.66
N LYS A 533 12.08 -13.78 11.91
CA LYS A 533 13.20 -14.67 12.27
C LYS A 533 12.83 -16.11 12.07
N CYS A 534 13.78 -16.89 11.59
CA CYS A 534 13.65 -18.33 11.44
C CYS A 534 14.46 -19.06 12.50
N ASN A 535 13.81 -19.97 13.22
CA ASN A 535 14.50 -20.89 14.09
C ASN A 535 15.49 -21.75 13.26
N ASP A 536 16.73 -21.90 13.74
CA ASP A 536 17.74 -22.74 13.07
C ASP A 536 17.31 -24.23 13.01
N GLY A 537 18.01 -25.01 12.17
CA GLY A 537 17.81 -26.47 12.07
C GLY A 537 16.70 -26.86 11.09
N LEU A 538 15.76 -27.71 11.54
CA LEU A 538 14.74 -28.35 10.68
C LEU A 538 13.68 -27.37 10.11
N SER A 539 13.64 -26.14 10.62
CA SER A 539 12.74 -25.10 10.13
C SER A 539 13.25 -24.40 8.86
N LYS A 540 14.57 -24.39 8.62
CA LYS A 540 15.16 -23.79 7.42
C LYS A 540 15.04 -24.74 6.24
N ILE A 541 14.56 -24.22 5.12
CA ILE A 541 14.45 -24.93 3.84
C ILE A 541 15.40 -24.28 2.85
N SER A 542 16.26 -25.05 2.18
CA SER A 542 17.06 -24.55 1.05
C SER A 542 16.28 -24.79 -0.24
N SER A 543 15.86 -23.70 -0.88
CA SER A 543 15.11 -23.68 -2.14
C SER A 543 15.15 -22.26 -2.71
N LYS A 544 15.12 -22.09 -4.04
CA LYS A 544 14.96 -20.76 -4.67
C LYS A 544 13.48 -20.33 -4.79
N ILE A 545 12.55 -21.19 -4.37
CA ILE A 545 11.11 -20.95 -4.41
C ILE A 545 10.41 -21.51 -3.17
N GLY A 546 9.38 -20.81 -2.72
CA GLY A 546 8.54 -21.27 -1.62
C GLY A 546 7.17 -20.60 -1.63
N LEU A 547 6.59 -20.48 -0.45
CA LEU A 547 5.36 -19.73 -0.17
C LEU A 547 5.68 -18.67 0.87
N LEU A 548 4.79 -17.68 1.04
CA LEU A 548 4.90 -16.78 2.18
C LEU A 548 4.67 -17.54 3.49
N THR A 549 5.28 -17.07 4.57
CA THR A 549 4.91 -17.50 5.92
C THR A 549 3.63 -16.79 6.36
N ALA A 550 2.88 -17.39 7.28
CA ALA A 550 1.73 -16.75 7.90
C ALA A 550 2.12 -15.42 8.59
N ASP A 551 3.31 -15.38 9.21
CA ASP A 551 3.88 -14.16 9.78
C ASP A 551 4.05 -13.06 8.74
N GLU A 552 4.63 -13.35 7.56
CA GLU A 552 4.81 -12.38 6.47
C GLU A 552 3.48 -11.82 5.97
N VAL A 553 2.43 -12.64 5.91
CA VAL A 553 1.08 -12.18 5.54
C VAL A 553 0.49 -11.25 6.61
N ILE A 554 0.77 -11.51 7.89
CA ILE A 554 0.33 -10.64 8.99
C ILE A 554 1.10 -9.31 9.01
N PHE A 555 2.40 -9.33 8.72
CA PHE A 555 3.19 -8.11 8.52
C PHE A 555 2.59 -7.25 7.39
N ALA A 556 2.14 -7.88 6.29
CA ALA A 556 1.48 -7.21 5.17
C ALA A 556 0.12 -6.56 5.51
N GLY A 557 -0.51 -6.92 6.63
CA GLY A 557 -1.75 -6.28 7.10
C GLY A 557 -2.85 -7.25 7.54
N ALA A 558 -2.70 -8.55 7.32
CA ALA A 558 -3.69 -9.53 7.75
C ALA A 558 -3.68 -9.75 9.27
N ILE A 559 -4.68 -10.49 9.72
CA ILE A 559 -4.81 -11.02 11.07
C ILE A 559 -5.44 -12.42 10.99
N VAL A 560 -5.40 -13.16 12.10
CA VAL A 560 -6.12 -14.43 12.21
C VAL A 560 -7.65 -14.17 12.35
N TYR A 561 -8.47 -15.01 11.70
CA TYR A 561 -9.95 -15.03 11.74
C TYR A 561 -10.71 -13.84 11.14
N PHE A 562 -10.14 -12.63 11.08
CA PHE A 562 -10.86 -11.43 10.66
C PHE A 562 -10.32 -10.85 9.35
N GLY A 563 -11.17 -10.78 8.32
CA GLY A 563 -10.75 -10.38 6.98
C GLY A 563 -10.26 -8.94 6.88
N ASN A 564 -9.08 -8.74 6.30
CA ASN A 564 -8.61 -7.44 5.82
C ASN A 564 -8.72 -7.36 4.29
N TYR A 565 -9.72 -6.61 3.82
CA TYR A 565 -10.01 -6.49 2.39
C TYR A 565 -9.27 -5.36 1.69
N SER A 566 -8.47 -4.57 2.43
CA SER A 566 -7.63 -3.50 1.88
C SER A 566 -6.17 -3.93 1.66
N MET A 567 -5.76 -5.04 2.29
CA MET A 567 -4.38 -5.54 2.22
C MET A 567 -3.98 -5.78 0.76
N TYR A 568 -2.82 -5.25 0.36
CA TYR A 568 -2.33 -5.35 -1.01
C TYR A 568 -2.14 -6.80 -1.51
N LEU A 569 -1.90 -7.76 -0.61
CA LEU A 569 -1.83 -9.18 -0.95
C LEU A 569 -3.19 -9.79 -1.31
N TYR A 570 -4.29 -9.21 -0.83
CA TYR A 570 -5.64 -9.72 -1.07
C TYR A 570 -6.24 -9.21 -2.39
N GLU A 571 -5.71 -8.11 -2.94
CA GLU A 571 -6.20 -7.38 -4.12
C GLU A 571 -6.74 -8.30 -5.23
N ASN A 572 -5.96 -9.30 -5.64
CA ASN A 572 -6.36 -10.24 -6.68
C ASN A 572 -6.40 -11.71 -6.25
N ALA A 573 -5.87 -12.03 -5.06
CA ALA A 573 -5.98 -13.35 -4.47
C ALA A 573 -7.30 -13.52 -3.68
N SER A 574 -8.40 -12.97 -4.20
CA SER A 574 -9.68 -12.85 -3.49
C SER A 574 -10.70 -13.94 -3.83
N SER A 575 -10.39 -14.84 -4.77
CA SER A 575 -11.31 -15.85 -5.31
C SER A 575 -11.26 -17.20 -4.59
N THR A 576 -10.13 -17.52 -3.97
CA THR A 576 -9.91 -18.79 -3.27
C THR A 576 -8.86 -18.63 -2.18
N SER A 577 -8.87 -19.55 -1.23
CA SER A 577 -7.82 -19.66 -0.23
C SER A 577 -6.49 -20.08 -0.86
N TRP A 578 -5.37 -19.73 -0.25
CA TRP A 578 -4.05 -20.14 -0.73
C TRP A 578 -3.11 -20.47 0.42
N TRP A 579 -2.25 -21.47 0.21
CA TRP A 579 -1.39 -22.01 1.25
C TRP A 579 -0.25 -21.06 1.62
N THR A 580 0.07 -21.01 2.91
CA THR A 580 1.36 -20.48 3.41
C THR A 580 2.30 -21.67 3.66
N MET A 581 3.59 -21.42 3.91
CA MET A 581 4.52 -22.48 4.31
C MET A 581 4.57 -22.75 5.82
N SER A 582 3.71 -22.10 6.61
CA SER A 582 3.78 -22.13 8.08
C SER A 582 3.01 -23.31 8.68
N PRO A 583 3.67 -24.13 9.51
CA PRO A 583 3.02 -25.10 10.39
C PRO A 583 1.97 -24.49 11.32
N TYR A 584 0.85 -25.20 11.53
CA TYR A 584 -0.16 -24.82 12.53
C TYR A 584 -0.22 -25.81 13.70
N TYR A 585 -0.93 -26.93 13.54
CA TYR A 585 -1.05 -27.96 14.58
C TYR A 585 -1.35 -29.33 13.99
N PHE A 586 -1.18 -30.36 14.81
CA PHE A 586 -1.70 -31.69 14.59
C PHE A 586 -2.63 -32.06 15.75
N ASN A 587 -3.87 -32.44 15.48
CA ASN A 587 -4.88 -32.67 16.55
C ASN A 587 -4.98 -34.12 17.06
N GLY A 588 -4.05 -34.99 16.68
CA GLY A 588 -4.12 -36.43 16.94
C GLY A 588 -4.59 -37.27 15.75
N ASN A 589 -5.31 -36.64 14.81
CA ASN A 589 -5.87 -37.30 13.62
C ASN A 589 -5.48 -36.62 12.31
N TYR A 590 -5.41 -35.29 12.30
CA TYR A 590 -5.21 -34.49 11.10
C TYR A 590 -4.13 -33.43 11.31
N ALA A 591 -3.26 -33.29 10.32
CA ALA A 591 -2.26 -32.25 10.16
C ALA A 591 -2.90 -30.99 9.58
N TYR A 592 -2.52 -29.84 10.14
CA TYR A 592 -2.95 -28.53 9.70
C TYR A 592 -1.76 -27.62 9.44
N ASP A 593 -1.81 -26.94 8.31
CA ASP A 593 -0.92 -25.84 7.95
C ASP A 593 -1.74 -24.55 7.76
N TRP A 594 -1.08 -23.41 7.91
CA TRP A 594 -1.73 -22.12 7.74
C TRP A 594 -2.00 -21.84 6.26
N LEU A 595 -3.16 -21.27 6.00
CA LEU A 595 -3.56 -20.72 4.71
C LEU A 595 -4.10 -19.30 4.89
N VAL A 596 -4.20 -18.58 3.78
CA VAL A 596 -4.89 -17.30 3.71
C VAL A 596 -6.25 -17.52 3.08
N SER A 597 -7.29 -16.98 3.70
CA SER A 597 -8.68 -17.09 3.26
C SER A 597 -9.36 -15.75 3.45
N TYR A 598 -10.06 -15.23 2.44
CA TYR A 598 -10.85 -13.98 2.52
C TYR A 598 -10.16 -12.84 3.30
N GLY A 599 -8.88 -12.57 3.02
CA GLY A 599 -8.13 -11.46 3.63
C GLY A 599 -7.65 -11.70 5.07
N TYR A 600 -7.78 -12.92 5.61
CA TYR A 600 -7.28 -13.32 6.92
C TYR A 600 -6.47 -14.61 6.84
N VAL A 601 -5.80 -14.96 7.94
CA VAL A 601 -5.02 -16.19 8.10
C VAL A 601 -5.81 -17.21 8.93
N ASP A 602 -5.82 -18.48 8.52
CA ASP A 602 -6.52 -19.57 9.23
C ASP A 602 -5.89 -20.94 8.93
N GLY A 603 -6.30 -21.98 9.65
CA GLY A 603 -5.82 -23.35 9.47
C GLY A 603 -6.57 -24.12 8.39
N GLY A 604 -5.83 -24.88 7.57
CA GLY A 604 -6.40 -25.86 6.64
C GLY A 604 -5.81 -27.24 6.86
N ILE A 605 -6.63 -28.28 6.70
CA ILE A 605 -6.14 -29.67 6.70
C ILE A 605 -5.25 -29.87 5.47
N THR A 606 -4.10 -30.52 5.64
CA THR A 606 -3.07 -30.61 4.60
C THR A 606 -3.53 -31.27 3.30
N ASP A 607 -4.52 -32.16 3.33
CA ASP A 607 -5.09 -32.84 2.15
C ASP A 607 -6.23 -32.06 1.46
N ASN A 608 -6.50 -30.81 1.87
CA ASN A 608 -7.49 -29.96 1.21
C ASN A 608 -6.99 -29.50 -0.18
N SER A 609 -7.63 -30.00 -1.23
CA SER A 609 -7.28 -29.72 -2.64
C SER A 609 -7.82 -28.40 -3.20
N SER A 610 -8.60 -27.65 -2.41
CA SER A 610 -9.30 -26.43 -2.86
C SER A 610 -8.43 -25.17 -2.79
N ALA A 611 -7.34 -25.21 -2.02
CA ALA A 611 -6.47 -24.06 -1.82
C ALA A 611 -5.43 -23.93 -2.94
N ALA A 612 -5.14 -22.69 -3.31
CA ALA A 612 -4.28 -22.34 -4.41
C ALA A 612 -2.78 -22.29 -4.04
N VAL A 613 -1.95 -22.45 -5.06
CA VAL A 613 -0.50 -22.33 -4.98
C VAL A 613 -0.10 -20.91 -5.35
N ARG A 614 0.40 -20.13 -4.38
CA ARG A 614 0.87 -18.77 -4.60
C ARG A 614 2.37 -18.66 -4.35
N PRO A 615 3.21 -18.74 -5.41
CA PRO A 615 4.65 -18.77 -5.23
C PRO A 615 5.21 -17.48 -4.65
N ALA A 616 6.27 -17.64 -3.88
CA ALA A 616 7.16 -16.57 -3.47
C ALA A 616 8.59 -16.90 -3.92
N ILE A 617 9.36 -15.85 -4.20
CA ILE A 617 10.78 -15.93 -4.57
C ILE A 617 11.57 -14.83 -3.85
N SER A 618 12.89 -14.97 -3.78
CA SER A 618 13.78 -13.93 -3.28
C SER A 618 14.76 -13.54 -4.38
N LEU A 619 14.75 -12.27 -4.78
CA LEU A 619 15.78 -11.68 -5.63
C LEU A 619 17.04 -11.43 -4.82
N MET A 620 18.22 -11.65 -5.41
CA MET A 620 19.50 -11.41 -4.74
C MET A 620 19.68 -9.95 -4.32
N SER A 621 20.48 -9.69 -3.30
CA SER A 621 20.78 -8.35 -2.81
C SER A 621 21.50 -7.45 -3.83
N SER A 622 22.23 -8.05 -4.78
CA SER A 622 22.87 -7.34 -5.89
C SER A 622 21.92 -7.07 -7.08
N THR A 623 20.63 -7.38 -6.96
CA THR A 623 19.67 -7.20 -8.05
C THR A 623 19.52 -5.72 -8.37
N MET A 624 19.45 -5.44 -9.67
CA MET A 624 19.31 -4.10 -10.24
C MET A 624 17.98 -4.01 -10.99
N ILE A 625 17.42 -2.80 -11.10
CA ILE A 625 16.25 -2.54 -11.94
C ILE A 625 16.63 -1.68 -13.14
N SER A 626 15.92 -1.86 -14.25
CA SER A 626 16.05 -1.01 -15.43
C SER A 626 15.12 0.22 -15.40
N GLY A 627 14.11 0.22 -14.55
CA GLY A 627 13.19 1.35 -14.39
C GLY A 627 11.97 1.04 -13.54
N GLY A 628 11.01 1.97 -13.53
CA GLY A 628 9.73 1.88 -12.84
C GLY A 628 9.67 2.61 -11.50
N THR A 629 8.46 3.03 -11.14
CA THR A 629 8.12 3.65 -9.84
C THR A 629 7.47 2.65 -8.87
N GLY A 630 7.22 1.42 -9.33
CA GLY A 630 6.59 0.36 -8.57
C GLY A 630 5.07 0.41 -8.56
N THR A 631 4.44 1.27 -9.36
CA THR A 631 2.97 1.28 -9.51
C THR A 631 2.50 0.18 -10.47
N SER A 632 1.20 -0.12 -10.52
CA SER A 632 0.68 -1.15 -11.44
C SER A 632 0.93 -0.82 -12.92
N GLU A 633 0.84 0.47 -13.25
CA GLU A 633 1.03 0.99 -14.61
C GLU A 633 2.51 1.24 -14.94
N ASP A 634 3.35 1.39 -13.93
CA ASP A 634 4.80 1.60 -14.05
C ASP A 634 5.56 0.75 -13.01
N PRO A 635 5.52 -0.59 -13.14
CA PRO A 635 6.12 -1.50 -12.17
C PRO A 635 7.64 -1.43 -12.21
N TYR A 636 8.30 -1.78 -11.11
CA TYR A 636 9.76 -1.96 -11.14
C TYR A 636 10.13 -3.08 -12.12
N VAL A 637 11.05 -2.83 -13.04
CA VAL A 637 11.45 -3.83 -14.04
C VAL A 637 12.81 -4.42 -13.66
N VAL A 638 12.82 -5.71 -13.33
CA VAL A 638 14.04 -6.47 -13.03
C VAL A 638 14.46 -7.21 -14.29
N ASN A 639 15.73 -7.05 -14.67
CA ASN A 639 16.33 -7.67 -15.86
C ASN A 639 16.82 -9.09 -15.60
#